data_AF-A0A452C6N4-F1
#
_entry.id   AF-A0A452C6N4-F1
#
_cell.length_a   1.000
_cell.length_b   1.000
_cell.length_c   1.000
_cell.angle_alpha   90.00
_cell.angle_beta   90.00
_cell.angle_gamma   90.00
#
_symmetry.space_group_name_H-M   'P 1'
#
loop_
_entity.id
_entity.type
_entity.pdbx_description
1 polymer ?
#
loop_
_entity_poly.entity_id
_entity_poly.type
_entity_poly.pdbx_seq_one_letter_code
_entity_poly.pdbx_strand_id
1 'polypeptide(L)'
;MGNHNENTGEKLHLAQEQLALAGDKILSLERSLNLYRDKYQTSLSNIELLECQVKMLEGELSRIVGQEPKNKGDHSKGHIYTSPCMIQEHQETLKRLSEVWQKVSEQDDLIKELRNKLACSNALVLEREEALIKLQADFASYTATHRHPPSSSEDCEDIKKILKHLQEQKDSQCLRVEEYQNLVKDLRVELEAVSEQKKNIMKDTMKLELDLHGLREETSAHVERKDKEVVVLQRRLLELQVQFTETQKLGLKKDKLLQEKDEMLHELEKDLAQVKNTLTKKEMELEKQQCMTSELEIAIQEERQDKCKAEYGHLGAEIKKLKDCLEDAKQQHRLAAQQAAQYKEEAILAKGNLEDCHRKLQSCICLEKQKAETIQELQRERQKLQKDSLMAEEELALSRKRIEELTSELSEFSRKLEISEKEKRQLQKTVTEQDVKLNDLLDRISHIQHQNRKQASSKCSLEEQLQEETRLLEEKREQLKKSKEREKLLEQELEIFRQEEKKKEKMSKENLRKLEEENDNLKSQLKQCSAQLDSSLCKQNSTQQINQELTRKQETMASLQIQLDKAAAKEKRYLQTTVSKEVYEEVCRKSASCQDDLTQALEKLNHSTSETNSLHRSLTQAQDRKIQLEEEVIAYEERMKKLNVELKKLQGFQQQSELEVQAFDKKLEDMSNQVLQWQKQHQSDLKMLAAKEEQLRAFQEEMRALRENLLADERESCCLPQRSAPKDTCRLHRENDQIMSNMEQWAKEQKIANEKLGNKLCEQVKYITKLTGEKDHLHDVMVHLQKENTKLKNEIEEKKLKAGPSRVYTRALCPSKTDPTSRGKVYGTLGWRGTTQAVSQRMDITKSVGLPHCSGSSYC
;
A
#
# COMPACT_ATOMS: atom_id res chain seq x y z
N MET A 1 -35.26 69.13 -28.18
CA MET A 1 -35.44 67.67 -28.10
C MET A 1 -34.06 67.05 -28.17
N GLY A 2 -33.54 66.59 -27.03
CA GLY A 2 -32.18 66.05 -26.86
C GLY A 2 -32.13 65.19 -25.60
N ASN A 3 -30.98 64.58 -25.29
CA ASN A 3 -30.74 63.63 -24.17
C ASN A 3 -31.25 62.19 -24.39
N HIS A 4 -31.41 61.74 -25.64
CA HIS A 4 -31.66 60.32 -25.94
C HIS A 4 -30.48 59.59 -26.61
N ASN A 5 -29.42 60.30 -27.01
CA ASN A 5 -28.39 59.75 -27.91
C ASN A 5 -27.17 59.10 -27.20
N GLU A 6 -26.85 59.51 -25.98
CA GLU A 6 -25.74 58.94 -25.18
C GLU A 6 -26.13 57.55 -24.65
N ASN A 7 -27.29 57.49 -23.99
CA ASN A 7 -27.89 56.29 -23.41
C ASN A 7 -28.12 55.15 -24.45
N THR A 8 -28.26 55.49 -25.73
CA THR A 8 -28.34 54.53 -26.86
C THR A 8 -26.99 53.93 -27.27
N GLY A 9 -25.87 54.64 -27.07
CA GLY A 9 -24.53 54.11 -27.29
C GLY A 9 -24.15 53.10 -26.21
N GLU A 10 -24.40 53.46 -24.94
CA GLU A 10 -24.22 52.56 -23.79
C GLU A 10 -25.04 51.28 -23.94
N LYS A 11 -26.30 51.37 -24.39
CA LYS A 11 -27.17 50.20 -24.65
C LYS A 11 -26.63 49.28 -25.75
N LEU A 12 -26.04 49.82 -26.82
CA LEU A 12 -25.42 49.01 -27.87
C LEU A 12 -24.23 48.24 -27.30
N HIS A 13 -23.32 48.93 -26.58
CA HIS A 13 -22.16 48.29 -25.95
C HIS A 13 -22.59 47.22 -24.95
N LEU A 14 -23.55 47.53 -24.08
CA LEU A 14 -24.07 46.61 -23.07
C LEU A 14 -24.74 45.37 -23.70
N ALA A 15 -25.49 45.53 -24.79
CA ALA A 15 -26.06 44.41 -25.53
C ALA A 15 -24.98 43.54 -26.18
N GLN A 16 -23.95 44.16 -26.75
CA GLN A 16 -22.83 43.47 -27.40
C GLN A 16 -21.95 42.70 -26.39
N GLU A 17 -21.74 43.28 -25.21
CA GLU A 17 -21.07 42.65 -24.06
C GLU A 17 -21.91 41.50 -23.47
N GLN A 18 -23.22 41.66 -23.34
CA GLN A 18 -24.14 40.57 -22.95
C GLN A 18 -24.13 39.42 -23.96
N LEU A 19 -24.00 39.71 -25.25
CA LEU A 19 -23.96 38.70 -26.33
C LEU A 19 -22.64 37.91 -26.29
N ALA A 20 -21.50 38.57 -26.03
CA ALA A 20 -20.22 37.91 -25.77
C ALA A 20 -20.29 37.04 -24.50
N LEU A 21 -20.80 37.57 -23.40
CA LEU A 21 -21.01 36.86 -22.13
C LEU A 21 -22.02 35.70 -22.23
N ALA A 22 -22.91 35.70 -23.22
CA ALA A 22 -23.77 34.57 -23.54
C ALA A 22 -23.00 33.46 -24.27
N GLY A 23 -22.20 33.83 -25.28
CA GLY A 23 -21.32 32.91 -26.01
C GLY A 23 -20.34 32.18 -25.10
N ASP A 24 -19.63 32.90 -24.22
CA ASP A 24 -18.70 32.29 -23.25
C ASP A 24 -19.39 31.32 -22.29
N LYS A 25 -20.66 31.58 -21.92
CA LYS A 25 -21.45 30.67 -21.08
C LYS A 25 -21.87 29.41 -21.82
N ILE A 26 -22.18 29.49 -23.12
CA ILE A 26 -22.47 28.33 -23.97
C ILE A 26 -21.20 27.48 -24.12
N LEU A 27 -20.06 28.08 -24.51
CA LEU A 27 -18.76 27.39 -24.60
C LEU A 27 -18.33 26.72 -23.28
N SER A 28 -18.71 27.29 -22.14
CA SER A 28 -18.48 26.70 -20.81
C SER A 28 -19.39 25.49 -20.55
N LEU A 29 -20.67 25.57 -20.90
CA LEU A 29 -21.62 24.47 -20.81
C LEU A 29 -21.27 23.32 -21.77
N GLU A 30 -20.86 23.59 -23.00
CA GLU A 30 -20.39 22.55 -23.94
C GLU A 30 -19.20 21.76 -23.38
N ARG A 31 -18.24 22.45 -22.74
CA ARG A 31 -17.07 21.81 -22.10
C ARG A 31 -17.50 20.93 -20.93
N SER A 32 -18.45 21.37 -20.10
CA SER A 32 -18.98 20.53 -19.02
C SER A 32 -19.78 19.34 -19.55
N LEU A 33 -20.51 19.53 -20.66
CA LEU A 33 -21.32 18.50 -21.31
C LEU A 33 -20.47 17.39 -21.92
N ASN A 34 -19.36 17.74 -22.57
CA ASN A 34 -18.38 16.76 -23.03
C ASN A 34 -17.73 16.02 -21.85
N LEU A 35 -17.36 16.71 -20.76
CA LEU A 35 -16.85 16.07 -19.54
C LEU A 35 -17.86 15.06 -18.92
N TYR A 36 -19.17 15.34 -18.97
CA TYR A 36 -20.20 14.38 -18.55
C TYR A 36 -20.28 13.18 -19.49
N ARG A 37 -20.14 13.39 -20.80
CA ARG A 37 -20.11 12.32 -21.82
C ARG A 37 -18.90 11.39 -21.63
N ASP A 38 -17.72 11.95 -21.38
CA ASP A 38 -16.48 11.18 -21.16
C ASP A 38 -16.56 10.35 -19.87
N LYS A 39 -17.08 10.93 -18.78
CA LYS A 39 -17.36 10.21 -17.53
C LYS A 39 -18.39 9.10 -17.71
N TYR A 40 -19.46 9.38 -18.46
CA TYR A 40 -20.50 8.39 -18.77
C TYR A 40 -19.93 7.19 -19.55
N GLN A 41 -19.10 7.45 -20.56
CA GLN A 41 -18.40 6.40 -21.32
C GLN A 41 -17.43 5.61 -20.44
N THR A 42 -16.73 6.27 -19.52
CA THR A 42 -15.82 5.62 -18.56
C THR A 42 -16.57 4.69 -17.60
N SER A 43 -17.71 5.12 -17.05
CA SER A 43 -18.54 4.27 -16.18
C SER A 43 -19.16 3.08 -16.92
N LEU A 44 -19.51 3.22 -18.21
CA LEU A 44 -19.95 2.08 -19.02
C LEU A 44 -18.87 0.99 -19.08
N SER A 45 -17.64 1.35 -19.45
CA SER A 45 -16.56 0.35 -19.53
C SER A 45 -16.06 -0.15 -18.17
N ASN A 46 -16.31 0.58 -17.08
CA ASN A 46 -16.16 0.04 -15.73
C ASN A 46 -17.21 -1.05 -15.43
N ILE A 47 -18.47 -0.90 -15.86
CA ILE A 47 -19.47 -1.97 -15.74
C ILE A 47 -19.09 -3.18 -16.58
N GLU A 48 -18.67 -2.98 -17.84
CA GLU A 48 -18.20 -4.07 -18.72
C GLU A 48 -17.08 -4.89 -18.05
N LEU A 49 -16.14 -4.23 -17.35
CA LEU A 49 -15.08 -4.87 -16.59
C LEU A 49 -15.57 -5.57 -15.31
N LEU A 50 -16.49 -4.96 -14.56
CA LEU A 50 -17.07 -5.55 -13.35
C LEU A 50 -17.94 -6.77 -13.68
N GLU A 51 -18.71 -6.76 -14.77
CA GLU A 51 -19.41 -7.93 -15.28
C GLU A 51 -18.45 -9.09 -15.60
N CYS A 52 -17.27 -8.80 -16.12
CA CYS A 52 -16.25 -9.83 -16.34
C CYS A 52 -15.71 -10.38 -15.01
N GLN A 53 -15.55 -9.54 -13.98
CA GLN A 53 -15.18 -10.00 -12.63
C GLN A 53 -16.29 -10.84 -11.97
N VAL A 54 -17.57 -10.48 -12.11
CA VAL A 54 -18.71 -11.29 -11.67
C VAL A 54 -18.64 -12.68 -12.29
N LYS A 55 -18.56 -12.76 -13.63
CA LYS A 55 -18.50 -14.04 -14.38
C LYS A 55 -17.31 -14.91 -13.97
N MET A 56 -16.13 -14.31 -13.67
CA MET A 56 -15.00 -15.07 -13.14
C MET A 56 -15.27 -15.58 -11.72
N LEU A 57 -15.72 -14.72 -10.80
CA LEU A 57 -15.98 -15.09 -9.39
C LEU A 57 -17.11 -16.12 -9.26
N GLU A 58 -18.14 -16.07 -10.10
CA GLU A 58 -19.18 -17.10 -10.21
C GLU A 58 -18.60 -18.45 -10.67
N GLY A 59 -17.64 -18.43 -11.59
CA GLY A 59 -16.87 -19.60 -12.01
C GLY A 59 -15.98 -20.16 -10.89
N GLU A 60 -15.32 -19.27 -10.10
CA GLU A 60 -14.51 -19.67 -8.94
C GLU A 60 -15.39 -20.27 -7.83
N LEU A 61 -16.56 -19.68 -7.56
CA LEU A 61 -17.57 -20.23 -6.65
C LEU A 61 -18.07 -21.60 -7.09
N SER A 62 -18.39 -21.75 -8.38
CA SER A 62 -18.81 -23.03 -8.97
C SER A 62 -17.72 -24.10 -8.86
N ARG A 63 -16.44 -23.70 -8.95
CA ARG A 63 -15.28 -24.58 -8.77
C ARG A 63 -15.08 -25.00 -7.31
N ILE A 64 -15.27 -24.09 -6.35
CA ILE A 64 -15.15 -24.37 -4.90
C ILE A 64 -16.32 -25.25 -4.43
N VAL A 65 -17.57 -24.92 -4.80
CA VAL A 65 -18.76 -25.72 -4.49
C VAL A 65 -18.71 -27.09 -5.17
N GLY A 66 -18.07 -27.19 -6.34
CA GLY A 66 -17.82 -28.46 -7.04
C GLY A 66 -16.74 -29.35 -6.44
N GLN A 67 -16.07 -28.95 -5.35
CA GLN A 67 -15.04 -29.74 -4.66
C GLN A 67 -15.55 -30.37 -3.36
N GLU A 68 -16.46 -31.35 -3.46
CA GLU A 68 -16.66 -32.30 -2.35
C GLU A 68 -15.51 -33.31 -2.26
N PRO A 69 -15.17 -33.79 -1.04
CA PRO A 69 -13.93 -34.51 -0.81
C PRO A 69 -13.97 -35.94 -1.37
N LYS A 70 -13.19 -36.17 -2.43
CA LYS A 70 -12.70 -37.50 -2.81
C LYS A 70 -11.79 -38.08 -1.72
N ASN A 71 -12.38 -38.74 -0.73
CA ASN A 71 -11.64 -39.56 0.23
C ASN A 71 -12.03 -41.05 0.11
N LYS A 72 -11.11 -41.93 0.50
CA LYS A 72 -11.23 -43.40 0.36
C LYS A 72 -11.28 -44.06 1.73
N GLY A 73 -12.07 -45.13 1.84
CA GLY A 73 -12.03 -46.07 2.96
C GLY A 73 -12.90 -45.68 4.16
N ASP A 74 -13.38 -46.71 4.84
CA ASP A 74 -14.39 -46.62 5.89
C ASP A 74 -13.85 -46.09 7.21
N HIS A 75 -14.64 -45.24 7.87
CA HIS A 75 -14.85 -45.33 9.31
C HIS A 75 -16.31 -44.95 9.66
N SER A 76 -16.89 -45.64 10.63
CA SER A 76 -18.30 -45.48 11.02
C SER A 76 -18.57 -44.16 11.77
N LYS A 77 -19.59 -43.41 11.31
CA LYS A 77 -20.37 -42.43 12.09
C LYS A 77 -19.56 -41.33 12.78
N GLY A 78 -19.18 -40.31 12.02
CA GLY A 78 -18.68 -39.02 12.54
C GLY A 78 -19.07 -37.87 11.60
N HIS A 79 -19.46 -36.74 12.18
CA HIS A 79 -19.88 -35.48 11.55
C HIS A 79 -19.15 -35.15 10.22
N ILE A 80 -19.90 -34.65 9.22
CA ILE A 80 -19.33 -34.11 7.96
C ILE A 80 -18.58 -32.81 8.28
N TYR A 81 -17.29 -32.93 8.59
CA TYR A 81 -16.37 -31.80 8.69
C TYR A 81 -15.88 -31.41 7.30
N THR A 82 -16.68 -30.60 6.61
CA THR A 82 -16.18 -29.78 5.49
C THR A 82 -14.99 -28.97 6.00
N SER A 83 -13.84 -29.05 5.32
CA SER A 83 -12.60 -28.40 5.78
C SER A 83 -12.84 -26.91 6.05
N PRO A 84 -12.43 -26.36 7.21
CA PRO A 84 -12.60 -24.94 7.51
C PRO A 84 -12.01 -24.02 6.43
N CYS A 85 -10.94 -24.45 5.77
CA CYS A 85 -10.34 -23.77 4.63
C CYS A 85 -11.33 -23.60 3.46
N MET A 86 -12.04 -24.67 3.08
CA MET A 86 -13.04 -24.64 1.99
C MET A 86 -14.27 -23.82 2.35
N ILE A 87 -14.71 -23.85 3.62
CA ILE A 87 -15.81 -22.98 4.09
C ILE A 87 -15.38 -21.51 4.03
N GLN A 88 -14.16 -21.21 4.49
CA GLN A 88 -13.60 -19.86 4.49
C GLN A 88 -13.41 -19.33 3.06
N GLU A 89 -12.83 -20.11 2.14
CA GLU A 89 -12.67 -19.75 0.73
C GLU A 89 -14.03 -19.54 0.04
N HIS A 90 -15.03 -20.37 0.33
CA HIS A 90 -16.39 -20.21 -0.18
C HIS A 90 -17.04 -18.91 0.34
N GLN A 91 -16.97 -18.66 1.65
CA GLN A 91 -17.49 -17.42 2.25
C GLN A 91 -16.75 -16.17 1.76
N GLU A 92 -15.43 -16.24 1.58
CA GLU A 92 -14.64 -15.11 1.08
C GLU A 92 -14.93 -14.85 -0.40
N THR A 93 -15.14 -15.89 -1.22
CA THR A 93 -15.53 -15.73 -2.62
C THR A 93 -16.96 -15.17 -2.75
N LEU A 94 -17.90 -15.60 -1.91
CA LEU A 94 -19.23 -14.97 -1.79
C LEU A 94 -19.14 -13.50 -1.38
N LYS A 95 -18.28 -13.17 -0.41
CA LYS A 95 -18.07 -11.79 0.04
C LYS A 95 -17.51 -10.93 -1.09
N ARG A 96 -16.46 -11.39 -1.77
CA ARG A 96 -15.87 -10.74 -2.96
C ARG A 96 -16.92 -10.55 -4.06
N LEU A 97 -17.77 -11.56 -4.30
CA LEU A 97 -18.86 -11.45 -5.27
C LEU A 97 -19.90 -10.38 -4.87
N SER A 98 -20.30 -10.30 -3.59
CA SER A 98 -21.20 -9.23 -3.12
C SER A 98 -20.57 -7.84 -3.19
N GLU A 99 -19.27 -7.72 -2.92
CA GLU A 99 -18.51 -6.47 -3.04
C GLU A 99 -18.38 -6.01 -4.51
N VAL A 100 -18.39 -6.94 -5.47
CA VAL A 100 -18.40 -6.61 -6.91
C VAL A 100 -19.82 -6.24 -7.37
N TRP A 101 -20.86 -6.98 -6.97
CA TRP A 101 -22.25 -6.62 -7.27
C TRP A 101 -22.65 -5.26 -6.70
N GLN A 102 -22.19 -4.90 -5.50
CA GLN A 102 -22.40 -3.57 -4.96
C GLN A 102 -21.73 -2.49 -5.84
N LYS A 103 -20.47 -2.70 -6.28
CA LYS A 103 -19.78 -1.77 -7.20
C LYS A 103 -20.48 -1.64 -8.56
N VAL A 104 -21.10 -2.71 -9.07
CA VAL A 104 -21.95 -2.65 -10.27
C VAL A 104 -23.15 -1.74 -10.02
N SER A 105 -23.88 -1.91 -8.90
CA SER A 105 -25.01 -1.03 -8.54
C SER A 105 -24.58 0.43 -8.39
N GLU A 106 -23.44 0.69 -7.74
CA GLU A 106 -22.89 2.05 -7.56
C GLU A 106 -22.51 2.70 -8.90
N GLN A 107 -21.96 1.95 -9.86
CA GLN A 107 -21.71 2.47 -11.22
C GLN A 107 -23.00 2.68 -12.01
N ASP A 108 -24.00 1.82 -11.84
CA ASP A 108 -25.27 1.88 -12.58
C ASP A 108 -26.13 3.07 -12.11
N ASP A 109 -26.12 3.38 -10.82
CA ASP A 109 -26.75 4.60 -10.27
C ASP A 109 -25.97 5.87 -10.64
N LEU A 110 -24.64 5.84 -10.67
CA LEU A 110 -23.83 6.91 -11.25
C LEU A 110 -24.15 7.13 -12.73
N ILE A 111 -24.41 6.07 -13.49
CA ILE A 111 -24.84 6.13 -14.90
C ILE A 111 -26.22 6.79 -15.06
N LYS A 112 -27.17 6.49 -14.18
CA LYS A 112 -28.49 7.15 -14.14
C LYS A 112 -28.33 8.64 -13.81
N GLU A 113 -27.49 8.97 -12.82
CA GLU A 113 -27.24 10.36 -12.43
C GLU A 113 -26.52 11.16 -13.53
N LEU A 114 -25.52 10.58 -14.21
CA LEU A 114 -24.82 11.18 -15.33
C LEU A 114 -25.74 11.38 -16.54
N ARG A 115 -26.63 10.43 -16.86
CA ARG A 115 -27.66 10.59 -17.90
C ARG A 115 -28.60 11.76 -17.59
N ASN A 116 -29.05 11.88 -16.34
CA ASN A 116 -29.93 12.98 -15.91
C ASN A 116 -29.22 14.34 -15.96
N LYS A 117 -27.97 14.43 -15.47
CA LYS A 117 -27.13 15.64 -15.56
C LYS A 117 -26.87 16.04 -17.02
N LEU A 118 -26.59 15.07 -17.89
CA LEU A 118 -26.42 15.28 -19.32
C LEU A 118 -27.70 15.79 -19.98
N ALA A 119 -28.87 15.24 -19.66
CA ALA A 119 -30.15 15.70 -20.20
C ALA A 119 -30.46 17.15 -19.78
N CYS A 120 -30.34 17.48 -18.48
CA CYS A 120 -30.54 18.84 -17.99
C CYS A 120 -29.52 19.84 -18.58
N SER A 121 -28.26 19.42 -18.78
CA SER A 121 -27.24 20.27 -19.38
C SER A 121 -27.48 20.51 -20.88
N ASN A 122 -28.03 19.54 -21.64
CA ASN A 122 -28.44 19.77 -23.03
C ASN A 122 -29.59 20.80 -23.11
N ALA A 123 -30.61 20.67 -22.25
CA ALA A 123 -31.73 21.61 -22.20
C ALA A 123 -31.26 23.05 -21.90
N LEU A 124 -30.36 23.22 -20.92
CA LEU A 124 -29.77 24.52 -20.57
C LEU A 124 -28.83 25.09 -21.65
N VAL A 125 -28.30 24.29 -22.57
CA VAL A 125 -27.58 24.78 -23.76
C VAL A 125 -28.59 25.31 -24.78
N LEU A 126 -29.63 24.54 -25.11
CA LEU A 126 -30.67 24.94 -26.08
C LEU A 126 -31.39 26.23 -25.66
N GLU A 127 -31.79 26.38 -24.39
CA GLU A 127 -32.37 27.63 -23.86
C GLU A 127 -31.44 28.85 -24.03
N ARG A 128 -30.12 28.64 -23.99
CA ARG A 128 -29.11 29.70 -24.12
C ARG A 128 -28.81 30.02 -25.57
N GLU A 129 -28.85 29.03 -26.46
CA GLU A 129 -28.76 29.21 -27.91
C GLU A 129 -29.97 30.01 -28.42
N GLU A 130 -31.21 29.66 -28.01
CA GLU A 130 -32.41 30.43 -28.35
C GLU A 130 -32.33 31.88 -27.86
N ALA A 131 -31.85 32.10 -26.62
CA ALA A 131 -31.64 33.44 -26.07
C ALA A 131 -30.55 34.24 -26.82
N LEU A 132 -29.48 33.58 -27.27
CA LEU A 132 -28.40 34.22 -28.04
C LEU A 132 -28.87 34.57 -29.47
N ILE A 133 -29.61 33.68 -30.14
CA ILE A 133 -30.23 33.94 -31.45
C ILE A 133 -31.16 35.16 -31.36
N LYS A 134 -31.96 35.25 -30.28
CA LYS A 134 -32.82 36.42 -30.05
C LYS A 134 -32.01 37.71 -29.86
N LEU A 135 -30.97 37.69 -29.02
CA LEU A 135 -30.06 38.84 -28.84
C LEU A 135 -29.37 39.26 -30.15
N GLN A 136 -28.99 38.31 -31.01
CA GLN A 136 -28.45 38.61 -32.34
C GLN A 136 -29.48 39.27 -33.26
N ALA A 137 -30.74 38.82 -33.25
CA ALA A 137 -31.82 39.43 -34.01
C ALA A 137 -32.13 40.86 -33.53
N ASP A 138 -32.19 41.06 -32.21
CA ASP A 138 -32.41 42.37 -31.60
C ASP A 138 -31.25 43.34 -31.94
N PHE A 139 -29.99 42.87 -31.89
CA PHE A 139 -28.80 43.66 -32.25
C PHE A 139 -28.75 44.00 -33.75
N ALA A 140 -29.13 43.07 -34.62
CA ALA A 140 -29.23 43.31 -36.07
C ALA A 140 -30.33 44.34 -36.41
N SER A 141 -31.49 44.26 -35.74
CA SER A 141 -32.58 45.23 -35.86
C SER A 141 -32.15 46.64 -35.39
N TYR A 142 -31.42 46.72 -34.29
CA TYR A 142 -30.94 47.98 -33.72
C TYR A 142 -29.85 48.64 -34.58
N THR A 143 -28.88 47.87 -35.08
CA THR A 143 -27.83 48.39 -35.97
C THR A 143 -28.34 48.78 -37.36
N ALA A 144 -29.46 48.19 -37.82
CA ALA A 144 -30.15 48.63 -39.03
C ALA A 144 -30.87 49.98 -38.87
N THR A 145 -31.32 50.34 -37.67
CA THR A 145 -32.15 51.54 -37.42
C THR A 145 -31.37 52.80 -37.01
N HIS A 146 -30.17 52.69 -36.41
CA HIS A 146 -29.44 53.83 -35.83
C HIS A 146 -28.05 54.10 -36.44
N ARG A 147 -27.98 54.28 -37.76
CA ARG A 147 -26.71 54.38 -38.52
C ARG A 147 -26.22 55.83 -38.78
N HIS A 148 -25.99 56.62 -37.73
CA HIS A 148 -25.40 57.96 -37.84
C HIS A 148 -24.22 58.17 -36.86
N PRO A 149 -23.03 58.64 -37.32
CA PRO A 149 -21.91 58.92 -36.43
C PRO A 149 -22.05 60.31 -35.78
N PRO A 150 -21.84 60.45 -34.45
CA PRO A 150 -21.72 61.77 -33.81
C PRO A 150 -20.33 62.37 -34.08
N SER A 151 -20.28 63.51 -34.76
CA SER A 151 -19.06 64.28 -34.99
C SER A 151 -19.03 65.52 -34.09
N SER A 152 -18.58 65.34 -32.84
CA SER A 152 -18.40 66.41 -31.85
C SER A 152 -16.99 66.33 -31.24
N SER A 153 -16.46 67.48 -30.81
CA SER A 153 -15.04 67.60 -30.42
C SER A 153 -14.77 67.36 -28.94
N GLU A 154 -15.77 67.48 -28.07
CA GLU A 154 -15.60 67.26 -26.62
C GLU A 154 -15.60 65.76 -26.30
N ASP A 155 -16.51 64.99 -26.90
CA ASP A 155 -16.55 63.52 -26.79
C ASP A 155 -15.18 62.89 -27.11
N CYS A 156 -14.48 63.45 -28.11
CA CYS A 156 -13.18 62.98 -28.55
C CYS A 156 -12.06 63.16 -27.49
N GLU A 157 -12.16 64.13 -26.59
CA GLU A 157 -11.20 64.29 -25.48
C GLU A 157 -11.51 63.37 -24.30
N ASP A 158 -12.78 63.20 -23.92
CA ASP A 158 -13.14 62.27 -22.84
C ASP A 158 -12.98 60.80 -23.27
N ILE A 159 -13.25 60.46 -24.53
CA ILE A 159 -12.89 59.15 -25.11
C ILE A 159 -11.37 58.90 -25.01
N LYS A 160 -10.51 59.90 -25.25
CA LYS A 160 -9.04 59.73 -25.06
C LYS A 160 -8.68 59.44 -23.60
N LYS A 161 -9.32 60.10 -22.63
CA LYS A 161 -9.08 59.86 -21.19
C LYS A 161 -9.53 58.45 -20.79
N ILE A 162 -10.70 58.02 -21.24
CA ILE A 162 -11.25 56.68 -21.01
C ILE A 162 -10.34 55.62 -21.66
N LEU A 163 -9.95 55.78 -22.93
CA LEU A 163 -9.04 54.87 -23.62
C LEU A 163 -7.67 54.78 -22.92
N LYS A 164 -7.13 55.90 -22.42
CA LYS A 164 -5.87 55.90 -21.64
C LYS A 164 -6.02 55.12 -20.33
N HIS A 165 -7.12 55.31 -19.60
CA HIS A 165 -7.38 54.56 -18.37
C HIS A 165 -7.59 53.06 -18.62
N LEU A 166 -8.34 52.70 -19.67
CA LEU A 166 -8.53 51.30 -20.08
C LEU A 166 -7.22 50.64 -20.53
N GLN A 167 -6.32 51.38 -21.20
CA GLN A 167 -4.99 50.89 -21.58
C GLN A 167 -4.10 50.69 -20.34
N GLU A 168 -4.10 51.62 -19.37
CA GLU A 168 -3.40 51.45 -18.09
C GLU A 168 -3.96 50.27 -17.26
N GLN A 169 -5.28 50.08 -17.26
CA GLN A 169 -5.94 48.95 -16.61
C GLN A 169 -5.59 47.62 -17.28
N LYS A 170 -5.60 47.57 -18.62
CA LYS A 170 -5.19 46.41 -19.42
C LYS A 170 -3.74 46.04 -19.12
N ASP A 171 -2.82 46.99 -19.13
CA ASP A 171 -1.39 46.70 -18.88
C ASP A 171 -1.17 46.21 -17.43
N SER A 172 -1.93 46.75 -16.46
CA SER A 172 -1.98 46.24 -15.08
C SER A 172 -2.60 44.84 -14.94
N GLN A 173 -3.47 44.44 -15.87
CA GLN A 173 -4.00 43.06 -15.95
C GLN A 173 -3.00 42.13 -16.65
N CYS A 174 -2.29 42.58 -17.70
CA CYS A 174 -1.22 41.82 -18.34
C CYS A 174 -0.12 41.43 -17.35
N LEU A 175 0.36 42.39 -16.53
CA LEU A 175 1.34 42.12 -15.48
C LEU A 175 0.84 41.07 -14.47
N ARG A 176 -0.43 41.14 -14.05
CA ARG A 176 -1.03 40.11 -13.17
C ARG A 176 -1.16 38.75 -13.83
N VAL A 177 -1.43 38.70 -15.15
CA VAL A 177 -1.43 37.44 -15.91
C VAL A 177 -0.02 36.85 -15.98
N GLU A 178 1.02 37.68 -16.12
CA GLU A 178 2.41 37.23 -16.05
C GLU A 178 2.81 36.72 -14.65
N GLU A 179 2.40 37.40 -13.58
CA GLU A 179 2.55 36.94 -12.18
C GLU A 179 1.90 35.56 -11.99
N TYR A 180 0.65 35.38 -12.41
CA TYR A 180 -0.04 34.08 -12.33
C TYR A 180 0.60 33.02 -13.23
N GLN A 181 1.07 33.36 -14.43
CA GLN A 181 1.80 32.42 -15.28
C GLN A 181 3.11 31.97 -14.65
N ASN A 182 3.81 32.85 -13.93
CA ASN A 182 5.05 32.50 -13.24
C ASN A 182 4.76 31.59 -12.03
N LEU A 183 3.77 31.93 -11.21
CA LEU A 183 3.30 31.04 -10.12
C LEU A 183 2.87 29.65 -10.65
N VAL A 184 2.25 29.58 -11.83
CA VAL A 184 1.89 28.30 -12.48
C VAL A 184 3.11 27.54 -13.02
N LYS A 185 4.23 28.21 -13.35
CA LYS A 185 5.50 27.53 -13.67
C LYS A 185 6.13 26.98 -12.39
N ASP A 186 6.19 27.77 -11.33
CA ASP A 186 6.77 27.37 -10.05
C ASP A 186 6.03 26.16 -9.46
N LEU A 187 4.69 26.20 -9.42
CA LEU A 187 3.85 25.07 -8.99
C LEU A 187 3.99 23.82 -9.87
N ARG A 188 4.37 23.94 -11.15
CA ARG A 188 4.69 22.78 -12.00
C ARG A 188 6.03 22.16 -11.63
N VAL A 189 7.04 22.98 -11.33
CA VAL A 189 8.36 22.50 -10.88
C VAL A 189 8.25 21.85 -9.49
N GLU A 190 7.46 22.42 -8.58
CA GLU A 190 7.15 21.78 -7.28
C GLU A 190 6.42 20.45 -7.46
N LEU A 191 5.41 20.39 -8.35
CA LEU A 191 4.70 19.15 -8.66
C LEU A 191 5.62 18.07 -9.25
N GLU A 192 6.54 18.45 -10.14
CA GLU A 192 7.50 17.53 -10.74
C GLU A 192 8.50 17.01 -9.69
N ALA A 193 9.01 17.89 -8.81
CA ALA A 193 9.87 17.50 -7.68
C ALA A 193 9.16 16.56 -6.69
N VAL A 194 7.89 16.83 -6.34
CA VAL A 194 7.06 15.94 -5.52
C VAL A 194 6.78 14.62 -6.23
N SER A 195 6.64 14.61 -7.56
CA SER A 195 6.46 13.37 -8.33
C SER A 195 7.71 12.48 -8.30
N GLU A 196 8.91 13.06 -8.40
CA GLU A 196 10.17 12.32 -8.28
C GLU A 196 10.42 11.86 -6.83
N GLN A 197 10.05 12.68 -5.84
CA GLN A 197 10.07 12.26 -4.43
C GLN A 197 9.15 11.05 -4.20
N LYS A 198 7.90 11.08 -4.70
CA LYS A 198 6.97 9.94 -4.65
C LYS A 198 7.55 8.70 -5.33
N LYS A 199 8.18 8.87 -6.50
CA LYS A 199 8.83 7.79 -7.27
C LYS A 199 10.03 7.18 -6.53
N ASN A 200 10.77 7.96 -5.74
CA ASN A 200 11.86 7.42 -4.91
C ASN A 200 11.32 6.74 -3.64
N ILE A 201 10.36 7.33 -2.93
CA ILE A 201 9.68 6.68 -1.80
C ILE A 201 9.09 5.32 -2.23
N MET A 202 8.47 5.24 -3.41
CA MET A 202 7.90 4.00 -3.93
C MET A 202 8.94 2.90 -4.22
N LYS A 203 10.17 3.28 -4.64
CA LYS A 203 11.29 2.30 -4.75
C LYS A 203 11.73 1.82 -3.37
N ASP A 204 11.84 2.73 -2.40
CA ASP A 204 12.27 2.40 -1.04
C ASP A 204 11.22 1.51 -0.35
N THR A 205 9.92 1.78 -0.54
CA THR A 205 8.83 0.90 -0.12
C THR A 205 8.93 -0.48 -0.76
N MET A 206 9.06 -0.57 -2.09
CA MET A 206 9.19 -1.85 -2.78
C MET A 206 10.43 -2.64 -2.33
N LYS A 207 11.54 -1.95 -2.02
CA LYS A 207 12.72 -2.58 -1.43
C LYS A 207 12.44 -3.10 -0.02
N LEU A 208 11.82 -2.31 0.85
CA LEU A 208 11.45 -2.72 2.21
C LEU A 208 10.45 -3.88 2.21
N GLU A 209 9.55 -3.96 1.22
CA GLU A 209 8.65 -5.11 1.02
C GLU A 209 9.45 -6.38 0.66
N LEU A 210 10.42 -6.30 -0.25
CA LEU A 210 11.33 -7.41 -0.58
C LEU A 210 12.19 -7.84 0.62
N ASP A 211 12.79 -6.88 1.33
CA ASP A 211 13.59 -7.12 2.53
C ASP A 211 12.72 -7.79 3.63
N LEU A 212 11.46 -7.36 3.80
CA LEU A 212 10.49 -8.00 4.70
C LEU A 212 10.04 -9.40 4.25
N HIS A 213 9.94 -9.66 2.94
CA HIS A 213 9.66 -11.01 2.44
C HIS A 213 10.83 -11.96 2.74
N GLY A 214 12.07 -11.56 2.46
CA GLY A 214 13.26 -12.34 2.80
C GLY A 214 13.36 -12.65 4.29
N LEU A 215 13.09 -11.68 5.16
CA LEU A 215 13.07 -11.90 6.62
C LEU A 215 11.97 -12.87 7.08
N ARG A 216 10.79 -12.88 6.43
CA ARG A 216 9.73 -13.88 6.71
C ARG A 216 10.14 -15.28 6.27
N GLU A 217 10.77 -15.41 5.11
CA GLU A 217 11.28 -16.68 4.58
C GLU A 217 12.41 -17.24 5.46
N GLU A 218 13.38 -16.42 5.86
CA GLU A 218 14.44 -16.83 6.79
C GLU A 218 13.87 -17.22 8.17
N THR A 219 12.89 -16.46 8.69
CA THR A 219 12.21 -16.79 9.95
C THR A 219 11.46 -18.12 9.84
N SER A 220 10.75 -18.36 8.74
CA SER A 220 10.07 -19.64 8.47
C SER A 220 11.06 -20.81 8.40
N ALA A 221 12.16 -20.64 7.65
CA ALA A 221 13.23 -21.64 7.57
C ALA A 221 13.99 -21.83 8.89
N HIS A 222 14.00 -20.84 9.80
CA HIS A 222 14.51 -21.00 11.16
C HIS A 222 13.54 -21.79 12.06
N VAL A 223 12.24 -21.50 12.00
CA VAL A 223 11.20 -22.26 12.71
C VAL A 223 11.20 -23.72 12.25
N GLU A 224 11.20 -23.98 10.93
CA GLU A 224 11.19 -25.34 10.39
C GLU A 224 12.47 -26.14 10.79
N ARG A 225 13.62 -25.48 10.91
CA ARG A 225 14.84 -26.07 11.50
C ARG A 225 14.68 -26.39 12.99
N LYS A 226 14.04 -25.51 13.75
CA LYS A 226 13.79 -25.72 15.19
C LYS A 226 12.76 -26.82 15.44
N ASP A 227 11.73 -26.93 14.63
CA ASP A 227 10.75 -28.03 14.72
C ASP A 227 11.41 -29.39 14.42
N LYS A 228 12.27 -29.45 13.39
CA LYS A 228 13.10 -30.65 13.10
C LYS A 228 14.01 -31.01 14.28
N GLU A 229 14.66 -30.03 14.91
CA GLU A 229 15.49 -30.24 16.10
C GLU A 229 14.66 -30.73 17.30
N VAL A 230 13.49 -30.14 17.55
CA VAL A 230 12.55 -30.55 18.60
C VAL A 230 12.07 -32.00 18.38
N VAL A 231 11.73 -32.40 17.15
CA VAL A 231 11.33 -33.78 16.84
C VAL A 231 12.47 -34.77 17.10
N VAL A 232 13.72 -34.42 16.78
CA VAL A 232 14.90 -35.24 17.09
C VAL A 232 15.11 -35.37 18.60
N LEU A 233 14.99 -34.27 19.36
CA LEU A 233 15.11 -34.26 20.81
C LEU A 233 13.98 -35.05 21.49
N GLN A 234 12.73 -34.94 21.01
CA GLN A 234 11.59 -35.71 21.48
C GLN A 234 11.78 -37.21 21.24
N ARG A 235 12.23 -37.62 20.04
CA ARG A 235 12.59 -39.03 19.77
C ARG A 235 13.66 -39.48 20.75
N ARG A 236 14.72 -38.69 20.97
CA ARG A 236 15.82 -39.09 21.86
C ARG A 236 15.39 -39.19 23.32
N LEU A 237 14.45 -38.35 23.77
CA LEU A 237 13.85 -38.44 25.10
C LEU A 237 13.03 -39.72 25.26
N LEU A 238 12.24 -40.10 24.24
CA LEU A 238 11.51 -41.38 24.22
C LEU A 238 12.45 -42.59 24.22
N GLU A 239 13.53 -42.57 23.43
CA GLU A 239 14.57 -43.62 23.46
C GLU A 239 15.17 -43.80 24.86
N LEU A 240 15.55 -42.70 25.52
CA LEU A 240 16.09 -42.72 26.88
C LEU A 240 15.05 -43.18 27.91
N GLN A 241 13.78 -42.81 27.75
CA GLN A 241 12.69 -43.26 28.62
C GLN A 241 12.47 -44.77 28.49
N VAL A 242 12.51 -45.33 27.27
CA VAL A 242 12.45 -46.79 27.06
C VAL A 242 13.62 -47.47 27.75
N GLN A 243 14.86 -47.03 27.49
CA GLN A 243 16.08 -47.59 28.11
C GLN A 243 16.04 -47.52 29.64
N PHE A 244 15.49 -46.45 30.22
CA PHE A 244 15.28 -46.34 31.66
C PHE A 244 14.31 -47.42 32.18
N THR A 245 13.14 -47.61 31.53
CA THR A 245 12.19 -48.66 31.97
C THR A 245 12.73 -50.08 31.78
N GLU A 246 13.56 -50.32 30.77
CA GLU A 246 14.24 -51.61 30.58
C GLU A 246 15.30 -51.85 31.66
N THR A 247 16.09 -50.83 31.99
CA THR A 247 17.06 -50.87 33.09
C THR A 247 16.36 -51.12 34.44
N GLN A 248 15.22 -50.47 34.69
CA GLN A 248 14.39 -50.70 35.88
C GLN A 248 13.85 -52.15 35.93
N LYS A 249 13.35 -52.69 34.81
CA LYS A 249 12.91 -54.09 34.71
C LYS A 249 14.06 -55.09 34.93
N LEU A 250 15.29 -54.74 34.53
CA LEU A 250 16.48 -55.54 34.79
C LEU A 250 16.95 -55.46 36.25
N GLY A 251 16.80 -54.30 36.91
CA GLY A 251 16.98 -54.15 38.35
C GLY A 251 16.05 -55.10 39.12
N LEU A 252 14.73 -54.96 38.91
CA LEU A 252 13.71 -55.80 39.57
C LEU A 252 13.89 -57.32 39.33
N LYS A 253 14.54 -57.73 38.23
CA LYS A 253 14.93 -59.13 38.00
C LYS A 253 16.14 -59.56 38.82
N LYS A 254 17.14 -58.68 38.99
CA LYS A 254 18.30 -58.94 39.87
C LYS A 254 17.88 -58.97 41.34
N ASP A 255 17.01 -58.05 41.75
CA ASP A 255 16.55 -57.95 43.14
C ASP A 255 15.80 -59.22 43.56
N LYS A 256 14.94 -59.75 42.69
CA LYS A 256 14.29 -61.07 42.90
C LYS A 256 15.29 -62.22 42.95
N LEU A 257 16.27 -62.25 42.04
CA LEU A 257 17.26 -63.33 42.02
C LEU A 257 18.20 -63.27 43.24
N LEU A 258 18.44 -62.08 43.80
CA LEU A 258 19.10 -61.92 45.10
C LEU A 258 18.23 -62.46 46.24
N GLN A 259 16.94 -62.09 46.30
CA GLN A 259 16.01 -62.65 47.28
C GLN A 259 15.96 -64.19 47.23
N GLU A 260 15.85 -64.79 46.04
CA GLU A 260 15.90 -66.24 45.81
C GLU A 260 17.23 -66.87 46.30
N LYS A 261 18.34 -66.11 46.28
CA LYS A 261 19.64 -66.56 46.79
C LYS A 261 19.76 -66.44 48.31
N ASP A 262 19.21 -65.39 48.89
CA ASP A 262 19.18 -65.18 50.34
C ASP A 262 18.24 -66.19 51.03
N GLU A 263 17.08 -66.50 50.43
CA GLU A 263 16.18 -67.57 50.87
C GLU A 263 16.85 -68.96 50.82
N MET A 264 17.56 -69.26 49.72
CA MET A 264 18.35 -70.50 49.59
C MET A 264 19.52 -70.56 50.58
N LEU A 265 20.16 -69.43 50.90
CA LEU A 265 21.21 -69.37 51.93
C LEU A 265 20.63 -69.67 53.32
N HIS A 266 19.50 -69.07 53.67
CA HIS A 266 18.86 -69.26 54.97
C HIS A 266 18.47 -70.73 55.22
N GLU A 267 17.95 -71.44 54.21
CA GLU A 267 17.64 -72.88 54.35
C GLU A 267 18.92 -73.73 54.44
N LEU A 268 20.01 -73.37 53.73
CA LEU A 268 21.31 -74.04 53.89
C LEU A 268 21.94 -73.82 55.28
N GLU A 269 21.82 -72.63 55.85
CA GLU A 269 22.28 -72.33 57.23
C GLU A 269 21.49 -73.13 58.27
N LYS A 270 20.18 -73.27 58.07
CA LYS A 270 19.27 -74.08 58.89
C LYS A 270 19.57 -75.58 58.78
N ASP A 271 19.80 -76.10 57.58
CA ASP A 271 20.22 -77.49 57.38
C ASP A 271 21.59 -77.76 58.02
N LEU A 272 22.54 -76.83 57.91
CA LEU A 272 23.84 -76.92 58.57
C LEU A 272 23.71 -76.89 60.10
N ALA A 273 22.81 -76.05 60.64
CA ALA A 273 22.49 -76.04 62.07
C ALA A 273 21.80 -77.35 62.52
N GLN A 274 20.92 -77.94 61.70
CA GLN A 274 20.32 -79.23 61.96
C GLN A 274 21.37 -80.35 61.96
N VAL A 275 22.25 -80.42 60.96
CA VAL A 275 23.35 -81.38 60.89
C VAL A 275 24.25 -81.24 62.12
N LYS A 276 24.65 -80.02 62.50
CA LYS A 276 25.42 -79.75 63.72
C LYS A 276 24.71 -80.24 64.99
N ASN A 277 23.40 -80.04 65.09
CA ASN A 277 22.58 -80.54 66.21
C ASN A 277 22.36 -82.06 66.18
N THR A 278 22.53 -82.74 65.04
CA THR A 278 22.57 -84.22 64.99
C THR A 278 23.96 -84.77 65.30
N LEU A 279 25.02 -84.06 64.93
CA LEU A 279 26.40 -84.42 65.25
C LEU A 279 26.62 -84.42 66.76
N THR A 280 26.27 -83.33 67.47
CA THR A 280 26.43 -83.25 68.93
C THR A 280 25.61 -84.28 69.70
N LYS A 281 24.44 -84.68 69.18
CA LYS A 281 23.67 -85.80 69.73
C LYS A 281 24.38 -87.15 69.53
N LYS A 282 25.05 -87.35 68.39
CA LYS A 282 25.83 -88.58 68.11
C LYS A 282 27.16 -88.60 68.84
N GLU A 283 27.78 -87.45 69.10
CA GLU A 283 28.95 -87.32 69.97
C GLU A 283 28.59 -87.74 71.40
N MET A 284 27.53 -87.18 72.00
CA MET A 284 27.03 -87.60 73.32
C MET A 284 26.59 -89.08 73.38
N GLU A 285 26.03 -89.63 72.31
CA GLU A 285 25.66 -91.06 72.24
C GLU A 285 26.91 -91.96 72.13
N LEU A 286 27.96 -91.50 71.44
CA LEU A 286 29.24 -92.20 71.32
C LEU A 286 30.03 -92.15 72.63
N GLU A 287 30.08 -91.01 73.32
CA GLU A 287 30.63 -90.89 74.68
C GLU A 287 29.96 -91.89 75.63
N LYS A 288 28.61 -91.97 75.58
CA LYS A 288 27.86 -92.95 76.38
C LYS A 288 28.20 -94.39 76.01
N GLN A 289 28.34 -94.72 74.73
CA GLN A 289 28.76 -96.07 74.30
C GLN A 289 30.22 -96.36 74.71
N GLN A 290 31.09 -95.35 74.75
CA GLN A 290 32.46 -95.49 75.22
C GLN A 290 32.52 -95.82 76.72
N CYS A 291 31.70 -95.16 77.55
CA CYS A 291 31.53 -95.54 78.96
C CYS A 291 31.03 -96.98 79.12
N MET A 292 29.95 -97.37 78.42
CA MET A 292 29.42 -98.74 78.48
C MET A 292 30.41 -99.79 77.95
N THR A 293 31.29 -99.41 77.01
CA THR A 293 32.34 -100.31 76.50
C THR A 293 33.41 -100.54 77.56
N SER A 294 33.83 -99.51 78.29
CA SER A 294 34.75 -99.67 79.43
C SER A 294 34.13 -100.46 80.60
N GLU A 295 32.82 -100.33 80.84
CA GLU A 295 32.09 -101.19 81.78
C GLU A 295 32.09 -102.67 81.34
N LEU A 296 31.92 -102.93 80.05
CA LEU A 296 31.96 -104.29 79.48
C LEU A 296 33.38 -104.86 79.38
N GLU A 297 34.42 -104.05 79.17
CA GLU A 297 35.82 -104.49 79.25
C GLU A 297 36.20 -104.95 80.65
N ILE A 298 35.64 -104.33 81.70
CA ILE A 298 35.78 -104.81 83.09
C ILE A 298 35.11 -106.18 83.24
N ALA A 299 33.85 -106.35 82.79
CA ALA A 299 33.14 -107.63 82.89
C ALA A 299 33.84 -108.77 82.10
N ILE A 300 34.37 -108.48 80.90
CA ILE A 300 35.10 -109.44 80.06
C ILE A 300 36.45 -109.85 80.69
N GLN A 301 37.01 -109.01 81.57
CA GLN A 301 38.20 -109.35 82.36
C GLN A 301 37.86 -110.31 83.52
N GLU A 302 36.62 -110.29 84.03
CA GLU A 302 36.13 -111.20 85.06
C GLU A 302 35.72 -112.58 84.50
N GLU A 303 35.11 -112.63 83.31
CA GLU A 303 34.57 -113.87 82.71
C GLU A 303 35.63 -114.83 82.12
N ARG A 304 36.92 -114.61 82.35
CA ARG A 304 38.04 -115.44 81.81
C ARG A 304 38.48 -116.60 82.72
N GLN A 305 37.56 -117.25 83.41
CA GLN A 305 37.80 -118.51 84.14
C GLN A 305 36.76 -119.62 83.82
N ASP A 306 37.24 -120.87 83.77
CA ASP A 306 36.52 -122.16 83.69
C ASP A 306 35.90 -122.69 82.37
N LYS A 307 35.44 -123.97 82.36
CA LYS A 307 35.65 -124.96 81.24
C LYS A 307 34.59 -126.10 81.05
N CYS A 308 34.39 -126.49 79.76
CA CYS A 308 34.20 -127.87 79.19
C CYS A 308 32.88 -128.75 79.25
N LYS A 309 32.30 -129.03 78.04
CA LYS A 309 31.92 -130.33 77.37
C LYS A 309 30.72 -131.28 77.78
N ALA A 310 29.88 -131.64 76.78
CA ALA A 310 29.21 -132.95 76.47
C ALA A 310 28.01 -133.52 77.31
N GLU A 311 27.23 -134.58 76.92
CA GLU A 311 26.45 -135.09 75.72
C GLU A 311 25.92 -136.55 75.99
N TYR A 312 24.97 -137.26 75.33
CA TYR A 312 23.66 -137.00 74.65
C TYR A 312 22.96 -138.33 74.16
N GLY A 313 21.60 -138.52 74.19
CA GLY A 313 20.85 -139.43 73.24
C GLY A 313 19.66 -140.37 73.66
N HIS A 314 18.66 -140.49 72.75
CA HIS A 314 17.74 -141.63 72.41
C HIS A 314 16.41 -141.97 73.18
N LEU A 315 15.24 -141.62 72.58
CA LEU A 315 13.94 -142.35 72.67
C LEU A 315 12.99 -141.89 71.52
N GLY A 316 12.13 -142.75 70.92
CA GLY A 316 11.06 -142.28 70.01
C GLY A 316 10.65 -143.16 68.81
N ALA A 317 9.98 -144.30 69.04
CA ALA A 317 9.59 -145.24 67.97
C ALA A 317 8.06 -145.45 67.77
N GLU A 318 7.21 -145.07 68.73
CA GLU A 318 5.84 -145.64 68.84
C GLU A 318 4.71 -144.81 68.20
N ILE A 319 4.95 -143.53 67.89
CA ILE A 319 3.94 -142.58 67.39
C ILE A 319 3.39 -142.95 65.98
N LYS A 320 4.00 -143.90 65.26
CA LYS A 320 3.76 -144.13 63.83
C LYS A 320 2.39 -144.76 63.48
N LYS A 321 1.66 -145.37 64.43
CA LYS A 321 0.45 -146.19 64.12
C LYS A 321 -0.90 -145.47 64.13
N LEU A 322 -0.98 -144.18 64.50
CA LEU A 322 -2.24 -143.42 64.52
C LEU A 322 -2.51 -142.61 63.23
N LYS A 323 -1.72 -142.83 62.17
CA LYS A 323 -1.66 -141.91 61.02
C LYS A 323 -2.67 -142.21 59.91
N ASP A 324 -3.07 -143.47 59.76
CA ASP A 324 -3.66 -143.95 58.49
C ASP A 324 -5.16 -143.64 58.36
N CYS A 325 -5.90 -143.54 59.47
CA CYS A 325 -7.33 -143.19 59.48
C CYS A 325 -7.63 -141.71 59.14
N LEU A 326 -6.62 -140.88 58.85
CA LEU A 326 -6.77 -139.44 58.60
C LEU A 326 -6.92 -139.10 57.11
N GLU A 327 -6.57 -140.01 56.19
CA GLU A 327 -6.32 -139.64 54.79
C GLU A 327 -7.57 -139.65 53.90
N ASP A 328 -8.50 -140.60 54.09
CA ASP A 328 -9.71 -140.74 53.27
C ASP A 328 -10.61 -139.49 53.34
N ALA A 329 -10.74 -138.89 54.52
CA ALA A 329 -11.52 -137.67 54.73
C ALA A 329 -10.99 -136.46 53.93
N LYS A 330 -9.69 -136.44 53.59
CA LYS A 330 -9.07 -135.36 52.80
C LYS A 330 -9.33 -135.49 51.30
N GLN A 331 -9.81 -136.64 50.82
CA GLN A 331 -9.94 -136.90 49.40
C GLN A 331 -11.19 -136.23 48.81
N GLN A 332 -12.34 -136.34 49.47
CA GLN A 332 -13.58 -135.69 49.01
C GLN A 332 -13.53 -134.16 49.13
N HIS A 333 -12.95 -133.62 50.20
CA HIS A 333 -12.88 -132.16 50.42
C HIS A 333 -12.05 -131.43 49.35
N ARG A 334 -11.10 -132.11 48.68
CA ARG A 334 -10.29 -131.51 47.61
C ARG A 334 -11.06 -131.24 46.32
N LEU A 335 -11.96 -132.14 45.91
CA LEU A 335 -12.72 -131.99 44.67
C LEU A 335 -13.73 -130.83 44.72
N ALA A 336 -14.45 -130.70 45.83
CA ALA A 336 -15.37 -129.57 46.06
C ALA A 336 -14.64 -128.21 46.08
N ALA A 337 -13.42 -128.17 46.65
CA ALA A 337 -12.60 -126.96 46.67
C ALA A 337 -12.11 -126.53 45.28
N GLN A 338 -11.81 -127.47 44.38
CA GLN A 338 -11.36 -127.16 43.02
C GLN A 338 -12.47 -126.53 42.17
N GLN A 339 -13.69 -127.06 42.21
CA GLN A 339 -14.83 -126.45 41.48
C GLN A 339 -15.18 -125.06 42.04
N ALA A 340 -15.10 -124.87 43.36
CA ALA A 340 -15.31 -123.57 43.99
C ALA A 340 -14.21 -122.52 43.67
N ALA A 341 -13.02 -122.96 43.22
CA ALA A 341 -11.97 -122.08 42.73
C ALA A 341 -12.23 -121.63 41.28
N GLN A 342 -12.60 -122.55 40.39
CA GLN A 342 -12.84 -122.26 38.97
C GLN A 342 -13.95 -121.20 38.78
N TYR A 343 -15.10 -121.34 39.45
CA TYR A 343 -16.15 -120.33 39.39
C TYR A 343 -15.75 -118.97 39.97
N LYS A 344 -14.74 -118.89 40.86
CA LYS A 344 -14.18 -117.61 41.33
C LYS A 344 -13.28 -116.97 40.28
N GLU A 345 -12.46 -117.75 39.58
CA GLU A 345 -11.61 -117.23 38.50
C GLU A 345 -12.46 -116.73 37.33
N GLU A 346 -13.51 -117.48 36.94
CA GLU A 346 -14.48 -117.04 35.93
C GLU A 346 -15.21 -115.75 36.34
N ALA A 347 -15.63 -115.62 37.60
CA ALA A 347 -16.27 -114.41 38.11
C ALA A 347 -15.31 -113.20 38.14
N ILE A 348 -14.02 -113.41 38.43
CA ILE A 348 -12.99 -112.35 38.37
C ILE A 348 -12.72 -111.93 36.93
N LEU A 349 -12.63 -112.88 35.99
CA LEU A 349 -12.50 -112.60 34.55
C LEU A 349 -13.72 -111.85 34.00
N ALA A 350 -14.94 -112.28 34.36
CA ALA A 350 -16.17 -111.60 33.98
C ALA A 350 -16.23 -110.16 34.52
N LYS A 351 -15.83 -109.95 35.77
CA LYS A 351 -15.72 -108.61 36.38
C LYS A 351 -14.68 -107.74 35.65
N GLY A 352 -13.48 -108.27 35.40
CA GLY A 352 -12.42 -107.56 34.67
C GLY A 352 -12.87 -107.15 33.26
N ASN A 353 -13.52 -108.05 32.53
CA ASN A 353 -14.10 -107.75 31.22
C ASN A 353 -15.18 -106.66 31.28
N LEU A 354 -16.00 -106.62 32.33
CA LEU A 354 -17.05 -105.63 32.51
C LEU A 354 -16.47 -104.24 32.88
N GLU A 355 -15.44 -104.19 33.72
CA GLU A 355 -14.65 -102.97 34.00
C GLU A 355 -13.93 -102.46 32.74
N ASP A 356 -13.43 -103.36 31.90
CA ASP A 356 -12.82 -103.01 30.61
C ASP A 356 -13.84 -102.43 29.61
N CYS A 357 -15.04 -103.03 29.53
CA CYS A 357 -16.15 -102.50 28.75
C CYS A 357 -16.61 -101.13 29.28
N HIS A 358 -16.66 -100.94 30.60
CA HIS A 358 -16.99 -99.65 31.20
C HIS A 358 -15.97 -98.56 30.84
N ARG A 359 -14.66 -98.85 30.96
CA ARG A 359 -13.59 -97.92 30.55
C ARG A 359 -13.65 -97.59 29.05
N LYS A 360 -13.93 -98.56 28.20
CA LYS A 360 -14.11 -98.35 26.75
C LYS A 360 -15.34 -97.46 26.46
N LEU A 361 -16.48 -97.72 27.10
CA LEU A 361 -17.69 -96.91 26.96
C LEU A 361 -17.46 -95.46 27.42
N GLN A 362 -16.80 -95.27 28.57
CA GLN A 362 -16.47 -93.94 29.09
C GLN A 362 -15.54 -93.16 28.14
N SER A 363 -14.56 -93.83 27.53
CA SER A 363 -13.70 -93.25 26.50
C SER A 363 -14.51 -92.82 25.25
N CYS A 364 -15.43 -93.65 24.78
CA CYS A 364 -16.34 -93.30 23.68
C CYS A 364 -17.20 -92.06 24.01
N ILE A 365 -17.78 -91.98 25.21
CA ILE A 365 -18.59 -90.84 25.65
C ILE A 365 -17.75 -89.54 25.68
N CYS A 366 -16.50 -89.59 26.14
CA CYS A 366 -15.59 -88.45 26.09
C CYS A 366 -15.28 -88.01 24.64
N LEU A 367 -15.05 -88.96 23.73
CA LEU A 367 -14.82 -88.67 22.31
C LEU A 367 -16.06 -88.12 21.60
N GLU A 368 -17.26 -88.59 21.95
CA GLU A 368 -18.52 -88.05 21.41
C GLU A 368 -18.80 -86.64 21.93
N LYS A 369 -18.53 -86.35 23.20
CA LYS A 369 -18.60 -85.00 23.76
C LYS A 369 -17.65 -84.04 23.04
N GLN A 370 -16.40 -84.44 22.83
CA GLN A 370 -15.41 -83.65 22.09
C GLN A 370 -15.84 -83.40 20.63
N LYS A 371 -16.43 -84.40 19.96
CA LYS A 371 -17.00 -84.24 18.61
C LYS A 371 -18.18 -83.28 18.60
N ALA A 372 -19.09 -83.35 19.57
CA ALA A 372 -20.23 -82.44 19.69
C ALA A 372 -19.78 -80.99 19.90
N GLU A 373 -18.79 -80.76 20.76
CA GLU A 373 -18.16 -79.45 20.99
C GLU A 373 -17.52 -78.91 19.69
N THR A 374 -16.79 -79.77 18.96
CA THR A 374 -16.18 -79.41 17.67
C THR A 374 -17.24 -79.06 16.60
N ILE A 375 -18.34 -79.81 16.54
CA ILE A 375 -19.47 -79.52 15.62
C ILE A 375 -20.13 -78.19 15.97
N GLN A 376 -20.29 -77.87 17.25
CA GLN A 376 -20.86 -76.60 17.70
C GLN A 376 -19.93 -75.41 17.39
N GLU A 377 -18.61 -75.61 17.43
CA GLU A 377 -17.62 -74.61 17.00
C GLU A 377 -17.74 -74.34 15.49
N LEU A 378 -17.67 -75.38 14.66
CA LEU A 378 -17.81 -75.29 13.20
C LEU A 378 -19.15 -74.68 12.75
N GLN A 379 -20.23 -74.91 13.50
CA GLN A 379 -21.51 -74.24 13.25
C GLN A 379 -21.46 -72.73 13.54
N ARG A 380 -20.77 -72.31 14.61
CA ARG A 380 -20.58 -70.90 14.96
C ARG A 380 -19.63 -70.19 13.98
N GLU A 381 -18.55 -70.86 13.56
CA GLU A 381 -17.67 -70.36 12.48
C GLU A 381 -18.42 -70.19 11.17
N ARG A 382 -19.22 -71.19 10.74
CA ARG A 382 -20.02 -71.09 9.51
C ARG A 382 -21.03 -69.93 9.57
N GLN A 383 -21.70 -69.73 10.71
CA GLN A 383 -22.63 -68.60 10.89
C GLN A 383 -21.91 -67.24 10.89
N LYS A 384 -20.67 -67.18 11.37
CA LYS A 384 -19.83 -65.99 11.29
C LYS A 384 -19.45 -65.70 9.84
N LEU A 385 -18.82 -66.67 9.15
CA LEU A 385 -18.40 -66.53 7.76
C LEU A 385 -19.55 -66.17 6.80
N GLN A 386 -20.76 -66.67 7.06
CA GLN A 386 -21.95 -66.29 6.27
C GLN A 386 -22.34 -64.82 6.47
N LYS A 387 -22.16 -64.24 7.66
CA LYS A 387 -22.37 -62.80 7.90
C LYS A 387 -21.25 -61.97 7.30
N ASP A 388 -20.00 -62.38 7.51
CA ASP A 388 -18.81 -61.72 6.98
C ASP A 388 -18.89 -61.64 5.43
N SER A 389 -19.40 -62.70 4.77
CA SER A 389 -19.65 -62.72 3.33
C SER A 389 -20.74 -61.76 2.86
N LEU A 390 -21.83 -61.59 3.62
CA LEU A 390 -22.91 -60.65 3.26
C LEU A 390 -22.45 -59.20 3.41
N MET A 391 -21.69 -58.88 4.47
CA MET A 391 -21.05 -57.56 4.64
C MET A 391 -20.15 -57.24 3.44
N ALA A 392 -19.31 -58.18 3.02
CA ALA A 392 -18.44 -58.01 1.86
C ALA A 392 -19.20 -57.82 0.53
N GLU A 393 -20.37 -58.45 0.36
CA GLU A 393 -21.23 -58.22 -0.81
C GLU A 393 -21.88 -56.82 -0.80
N GLU A 394 -22.28 -56.31 0.37
CA GLU A 394 -22.78 -54.93 0.53
C GLU A 394 -21.67 -53.90 0.27
N GLU A 395 -20.46 -54.10 0.80
CA GLU A 395 -19.27 -53.27 0.51
C GLU A 395 -18.90 -53.28 -0.98
N LEU A 396 -19.01 -54.43 -1.65
CA LEU A 396 -18.80 -54.56 -3.10
C LEU A 396 -19.89 -53.87 -3.93
N ALA A 397 -21.14 -53.83 -3.46
CA ALA A 397 -22.22 -53.09 -4.11
C ALA A 397 -22.03 -51.57 -3.97
N LEU A 398 -21.68 -51.08 -2.77
CA LEU A 398 -21.40 -49.68 -2.49
C LEU A 398 -20.19 -49.17 -3.28
N SER A 399 -19.10 -49.93 -3.33
CA SER A 399 -17.90 -49.55 -4.08
C SER A 399 -18.12 -49.55 -5.61
N ARG A 400 -18.92 -50.47 -6.16
CA ARG A 400 -19.35 -50.40 -7.58
C ARG A 400 -20.12 -49.12 -7.87
N LYS A 401 -21.13 -48.80 -7.07
CA LYS A 401 -21.92 -47.56 -7.21
C LYS A 401 -21.03 -46.32 -7.16
N ARG A 402 -20.04 -46.28 -6.25
CA ARG A 402 -19.08 -45.17 -6.20
C ARG A 402 -18.20 -45.10 -7.45
N ILE A 403 -17.80 -46.22 -8.05
CA ILE A 403 -17.05 -46.21 -9.33
C ILE A 403 -17.90 -45.65 -10.49
N GLU A 404 -19.19 -45.97 -10.55
CA GLU A 404 -20.11 -45.45 -11.57
C GLU A 404 -20.33 -43.92 -11.42
N GLU A 405 -20.51 -43.44 -10.18
CA GLU A 405 -20.55 -42.01 -9.86
C GLU A 405 -19.25 -41.31 -10.27
N LEU A 406 -18.09 -41.83 -9.86
CA LEU A 406 -16.77 -41.28 -10.18
C LEU A 406 -16.49 -41.24 -11.69
N THR A 407 -16.99 -42.22 -12.44
CA THR A 407 -16.89 -42.25 -13.90
C THR A 407 -17.78 -41.17 -14.54
N SER A 408 -18.97 -40.94 -13.98
CA SER A 408 -19.89 -39.89 -14.41
C SER A 408 -19.32 -38.50 -14.13
N GLU A 409 -18.83 -38.25 -12.91
CA GLU A 409 -18.09 -37.03 -12.51
C GLU A 409 -16.95 -36.71 -13.50
N LEU A 410 -16.15 -37.73 -13.86
CA LEU A 410 -15.01 -37.57 -14.77
C LEU A 410 -15.46 -37.20 -16.18
N SER A 411 -16.53 -37.83 -16.69
CA SER A 411 -17.09 -37.50 -18.01
C SER A 411 -17.62 -36.06 -18.09
N GLU A 412 -18.24 -35.57 -17.02
CA GLU A 412 -18.66 -34.17 -16.93
C GLU A 412 -17.47 -33.22 -16.90
N PHE A 413 -16.43 -33.55 -16.13
CA PHE A 413 -15.23 -32.72 -16.03
C PHE A 413 -14.51 -32.62 -17.39
N SER A 414 -14.40 -33.73 -18.13
CA SER A 414 -13.88 -33.72 -19.51
C SER A 414 -14.70 -32.81 -20.44
N ARG A 415 -16.03 -32.84 -20.35
CA ARG A 415 -16.90 -31.95 -21.14
C ARG A 415 -16.73 -30.47 -20.75
N LYS A 416 -16.63 -30.17 -19.46
CA LYS A 416 -16.39 -28.82 -18.93
C LYS A 416 -15.02 -28.27 -19.41
N LEU A 417 -13.99 -29.11 -19.43
CA LEU A 417 -12.66 -28.77 -19.97
C LEU A 417 -12.70 -28.47 -21.48
N GLU A 418 -13.41 -29.29 -22.28
CA GLU A 418 -13.53 -29.08 -23.73
C GLU A 418 -14.25 -27.77 -24.09
N ILE A 419 -15.23 -27.35 -23.28
CA ILE A 419 -15.91 -26.06 -23.42
C ILE A 419 -14.94 -24.92 -23.10
N SER A 420 -14.23 -24.98 -21.97
CA SER A 420 -13.26 -23.96 -21.58
C SER A 420 -12.10 -23.83 -22.59
N GLU A 421 -11.68 -24.92 -23.23
CA GLU A 421 -10.72 -24.85 -24.34
C GLU A 421 -11.25 -24.12 -25.57
N LYS A 422 -12.54 -24.28 -25.91
CA LYS A 422 -13.16 -23.57 -27.04
C LYS A 422 -13.27 -22.08 -26.74
N GLU A 423 -13.69 -21.71 -25.53
CA GLU A 423 -13.73 -20.33 -25.03
C GLU A 423 -12.33 -19.71 -25.05
N LYS A 424 -11.31 -20.41 -24.54
CA LYS A 424 -9.91 -19.96 -24.58
C LYS A 424 -9.42 -19.69 -26.01
N ARG A 425 -9.72 -20.58 -26.97
CA ARG A 425 -9.37 -20.38 -28.39
C ARG A 425 -10.10 -19.19 -29.01
N GLN A 426 -11.37 -18.96 -28.64
CA GLN A 426 -12.14 -17.79 -29.08
C GLN A 426 -11.58 -16.49 -28.50
N LEU A 427 -11.28 -16.44 -27.21
CA LEU A 427 -10.65 -15.29 -26.55
C LEU A 427 -9.28 -14.99 -27.17
N GLN A 428 -8.44 -16.01 -27.38
CA GLN A 428 -7.14 -15.85 -28.04
C GLN A 428 -7.27 -15.25 -29.44
N LYS A 429 -8.29 -15.65 -30.22
CA LYS A 429 -8.60 -15.03 -31.52
C LYS A 429 -8.97 -13.56 -31.37
N THR A 430 -9.85 -13.20 -30.42
CA THR A 430 -10.23 -11.80 -30.19
C THR A 430 -9.06 -10.92 -29.72
N VAL A 431 -8.10 -11.46 -28.95
CA VAL A 431 -6.86 -10.76 -28.59
C VAL A 431 -6.04 -10.46 -29.85
N THR A 432 -5.78 -11.47 -30.70
CA THR A 432 -5.02 -11.22 -31.96
C THR A 432 -5.72 -10.23 -32.91
N GLU A 433 -7.05 -10.16 -32.90
CA GLU A 433 -7.81 -9.15 -33.65
C GLU A 433 -7.75 -7.74 -33.03
N GLN A 434 -7.51 -7.62 -31.72
CA GLN A 434 -7.26 -6.35 -31.04
C GLN A 434 -5.82 -5.89 -31.24
N ASP A 435 -4.83 -6.79 -31.18
CA ASP A 435 -3.42 -6.48 -31.42
C ASP A 435 -3.21 -5.89 -32.83
N VAL A 436 -3.84 -6.47 -33.86
CA VAL A 436 -3.80 -5.92 -35.24
C VAL A 436 -4.39 -4.49 -35.28
N LYS A 437 -5.55 -4.26 -34.64
CA LYS A 437 -6.17 -2.92 -34.59
C LYS A 437 -5.32 -1.91 -33.81
N LEU A 438 -4.60 -2.35 -32.78
CA LEU A 438 -3.68 -1.49 -32.02
C LEU A 438 -2.49 -1.07 -32.89
N ASN A 439 -1.93 -1.98 -33.67
CA ASN A 439 -0.86 -1.68 -34.63
C ASN A 439 -1.35 -0.71 -35.73
N ASP A 440 -2.54 -0.93 -36.31
CA ASP A 440 -3.16 0.00 -37.27
C ASP A 440 -3.32 1.43 -36.69
N LEU A 441 -3.59 1.55 -35.39
CA LEU A 441 -3.70 2.85 -34.70
C LEU A 441 -2.33 3.48 -34.43
N LEU A 442 -1.31 2.70 -34.08
CA LEU A 442 0.07 3.17 -33.89
C LEU A 442 0.67 3.69 -35.21
N ASP A 443 0.40 3.04 -36.34
CA ASP A 443 0.82 3.51 -37.66
C ASP A 443 0.11 4.82 -38.06
N ARG A 444 -1.20 4.94 -37.76
CA ARG A 444 -1.95 6.20 -37.95
C ARG A 444 -1.39 7.35 -37.12
N ILE A 445 -1.08 7.10 -35.84
CA ILE A 445 -0.43 8.08 -34.96
C ILE A 445 0.93 8.49 -35.53
N SER A 446 1.73 7.54 -35.99
CA SER A 446 3.04 7.78 -36.60
C SER A 446 2.93 8.64 -37.88
N HIS A 447 1.91 8.39 -38.70
CA HIS A 447 1.62 9.20 -39.89
C HIS A 447 1.26 10.65 -39.52
N ILE A 448 0.37 10.84 -38.53
CA ILE A 448 -0.03 12.17 -38.03
C ILE A 448 1.18 12.93 -37.44
N GLN A 449 2.05 12.26 -36.68
CA GLN A 449 3.28 12.86 -36.17
C GLN A 449 4.21 13.32 -37.31
N HIS A 450 4.34 12.53 -38.39
CA HIS A 450 5.13 12.91 -39.56
C HIS A 450 4.51 14.10 -40.33
N GLN A 451 3.19 14.15 -40.46
CA GLN A 451 2.47 15.29 -41.04
C GLN A 451 2.67 16.57 -40.21
N ASN A 452 2.54 16.49 -38.89
CA ASN A 452 2.76 17.62 -37.98
C ASN A 452 4.19 18.16 -38.06
N ARG A 453 5.20 17.27 -38.17
CA ARG A 453 6.61 17.69 -38.41
C ARG A 453 6.77 18.46 -39.73
N LYS A 454 6.14 18.00 -40.81
CA LYS A 454 6.15 18.70 -42.12
C LYS A 454 5.47 20.08 -42.04
N GLN A 455 4.33 20.17 -41.37
CA GLN A 455 3.64 21.44 -41.14
C GLN A 455 4.47 22.41 -40.29
N ALA A 456 5.15 21.92 -39.24
CA ALA A 456 6.06 22.73 -38.43
C ALA A 456 7.24 23.28 -39.27
N SER A 457 7.90 22.47 -40.09
CA SER A 457 8.96 22.95 -40.99
C SER A 457 8.46 23.99 -42.00
N SER A 458 7.25 23.80 -42.54
CA SER A 458 6.65 24.79 -43.45
C SER A 458 6.34 26.10 -42.73
N LYS A 459 5.83 26.05 -41.49
CA LYS A 459 5.59 27.22 -40.65
C LYS A 459 6.88 28.01 -40.40
N CYS A 460 7.97 27.34 -40.00
CA CYS A 460 9.26 28.03 -39.81
C CYS A 460 9.76 28.72 -41.08
N SER A 461 9.66 28.08 -42.26
CA SER A 461 10.07 28.70 -43.52
C SER A 461 9.22 29.93 -43.91
N LEU A 462 7.95 29.99 -43.48
CA LEU A 462 7.09 31.17 -43.67
C LEU A 462 7.38 32.27 -42.64
N GLU A 463 7.77 31.91 -41.41
CA GLU A 463 8.22 32.85 -40.39
C GLU A 463 9.56 33.50 -40.77
N GLU A 464 10.48 32.75 -41.38
CA GLU A 464 11.72 33.27 -41.97
C GLU A 464 11.45 34.24 -43.14
N GLN A 465 10.55 33.89 -44.07
CA GLN A 465 10.15 34.78 -45.17
C GLN A 465 9.51 36.08 -44.66
N LEU A 466 8.67 36.00 -43.63
CA LEU A 466 8.04 37.18 -43.01
C LEU A 466 9.07 38.10 -42.33
N GLN A 467 10.12 37.53 -41.72
CA GLN A 467 11.23 38.32 -41.15
C GLN A 467 12.06 39.01 -42.24
N GLU A 468 12.35 38.34 -43.35
CA GLU A 468 13.08 38.93 -44.48
C GLU A 468 12.30 40.09 -45.11
N GLU A 469 11.01 39.92 -45.41
CA GLU A 469 10.13 40.99 -45.90
C GLU A 469 10.03 42.16 -44.90
N THR A 470 9.98 41.86 -43.59
CA THR A 470 10.00 42.90 -42.55
C THR A 470 11.30 43.70 -42.58
N ARG A 471 12.48 43.05 -42.72
CA ARG A 471 13.77 43.74 -42.83
C ARG A 471 13.85 44.58 -44.12
N LEU A 472 13.42 44.03 -45.26
CA LEU A 472 13.37 44.76 -46.53
C LEU A 472 12.47 46.00 -46.44
N LEU A 473 11.34 45.91 -45.75
CA LEU A 473 10.43 47.03 -45.51
C LEU A 473 11.06 48.11 -44.62
N GLU A 474 11.82 47.73 -43.58
CA GLU A 474 12.60 48.67 -42.77
C GLU A 474 13.76 49.33 -43.55
N GLU A 475 14.50 48.56 -44.35
CA GLU A 475 15.50 49.08 -45.27
C GLU A 475 14.89 50.11 -46.25
N LYS A 476 13.67 49.86 -46.76
CA LYS A 476 12.94 50.80 -47.62
C LYS A 476 12.47 52.06 -46.88
N ARG A 477 12.03 51.94 -45.62
CA ARG A 477 11.70 53.10 -44.76
C ARG A 477 12.92 53.98 -44.52
N GLU A 478 14.08 53.38 -44.25
CA GLU A 478 15.32 54.11 -44.00
C GLU A 478 15.93 54.70 -45.29
N GLN A 479 15.77 54.02 -46.44
CA GLN A 479 16.07 54.60 -47.78
C GLN A 479 15.19 55.83 -48.06
N LEU A 480 13.88 55.75 -47.78
CA LEU A 480 12.95 56.88 -47.93
C LEU A 480 13.28 58.05 -47.01
N LYS A 481 13.65 57.77 -45.75
CA LYS A 481 14.07 58.80 -44.78
C LYS A 481 15.34 59.52 -45.26
N LYS A 482 16.38 58.79 -45.66
CA LYS A 482 17.60 59.36 -46.28
C LYS A 482 17.30 60.16 -47.55
N SER A 483 16.29 59.75 -48.33
CA SER A 483 15.84 60.53 -49.50
C SER A 483 15.21 61.87 -49.08
N LYS A 484 14.34 61.88 -48.07
CA LYS A 484 13.72 63.10 -47.52
C LYS A 484 14.71 64.03 -46.82
N GLU A 485 15.81 63.49 -46.29
CA GLU A 485 16.91 64.28 -45.73
C GLU A 485 17.72 64.98 -46.84
N ARG A 486 17.97 64.31 -47.98
CA ARG A 486 18.57 64.93 -49.17
C ARG A 486 17.65 65.97 -49.81
N GLU A 487 16.35 65.68 -49.89
CA GLU A 487 15.32 66.60 -50.38
C GLU A 487 15.34 67.92 -49.60
N LYS A 488 15.37 67.85 -48.26
CA LYS A 488 15.51 69.04 -47.39
C LYS A 488 16.83 69.80 -47.56
N LEU A 489 17.93 69.11 -47.83
CA LEU A 489 19.22 69.77 -48.12
C LEU A 489 19.14 70.54 -49.45
N LEU A 490 18.53 69.94 -50.49
CA LEU A 490 18.29 70.62 -51.76
C LEU A 490 17.30 71.79 -51.62
N GLU A 491 16.27 71.69 -50.79
CA GLU A 491 15.39 72.82 -50.44
C GLU A 491 16.17 73.97 -49.77
N GLN A 492 17.10 73.65 -48.86
CA GLN A 492 17.94 74.64 -48.19
C GLN A 492 18.93 75.29 -49.16
N GLU A 493 19.57 74.51 -50.03
CA GLU A 493 20.43 75.03 -51.11
C GLU A 493 19.65 75.95 -52.06
N LEU A 494 18.43 75.56 -52.47
CA LEU A 494 17.57 76.39 -53.31
C LEU A 494 17.15 77.71 -52.64
N GLU A 495 16.86 77.72 -51.33
CA GLU A 495 16.57 78.99 -50.64
C GLU A 495 17.83 79.82 -50.39
N ILE A 496 19.01 79.21 -50.21
CA ILE A 496 20.30 79.93 -50.24
C ILE A 496 20.51 80.58 -51.61
N PHE A 497 20.30 79.84 -52.71
CA PHE A 497 20.39 80.40 -54.07
C PHE A 497 19.39 81.54 -54.30
N ARG A 498 18.14 81.42 -53.85
CA ARG A 498 17.16 82.53 -53.89
C ARG A 498 17.59 83.74 -53.06
N GLN A 499 18.24 83.53 -51.92
CA GLN A 499 18.78 84.63 -51.11
C GLN A 499 20.02 85.26 -51.75
N GLU A 500 20.89 84.47 -52.40
CA GLU A 500 21.97 84.99 -53.23
C GLU A 500 21.47 85.76 -54.44
N GLU A 501 20.43 85.27 -55.12
CA GLU A 501 19.80 85.94 -56.25
C GLU A 501 19.22 87.29 -55.82
N LYS A 502 18.44 87.33 -54.73
CA LYS A 502 17.96 88.59 -54.11
C LYS A 502 19.10 89.52 -53.67
N LYS A 503 20.27 89.00 -53.28
CA LYS A 503 21.47 89.82 -52.98
C LYS A 503 22.12 90.34 -54.27
N LYS A 504 22.30 89.49 -55.28
CA LYS A 504 22.87 89.84 -56.60
C LYS A 504 21.97 90.83 -57.34
N GLU A 505 20.65 90.71 -57.21
CA GLU A 505 19.65 91.66 -57.72
C GLU A 505 19.71 93.02 -57.01
N LYS A 506 19.88 93.04 -55.68
CA LYS A 506 20.12 94.30 -54.94
C LYS A 506 21.44 94.94 -55.36
N MET A 507 22.50 94.15 -55.45
CA MET A 507 23.81 94.61 -55.92
C MET A 507 23.75 95.10 -57.38
N SER A 508 22.99 94.45 -58.26
CA SER A 508 22.83 94.92 -59.65
C SER A 508 21.97 96.18 -59.73
N LYS A 509 20.94 96.34 -58.89
CA LYS A 509 20.14 97.59 -58.78
C LYS A 509 20.87 98.74 -58.10
N GLU A 510 21.91 98.47 -57.31
CA GLU A 510 22.80 99.50 -56.76
C GLU A 510 23.95 99.81 -57.72
N ASN A 511 24.53 98.80 -58.37
CA ASN A 511 25.52 99.00 -59.44
C ASN A 511 24.90 99.67 -60.66
N LEU A 512 23.63 99.44 -60.99
CA LEU A 512 22.92 100.18 -62.03
C LEU A 512 22.82 101.65 -61.66
N ARG A 513 22.42 101.99 -60.42
CA ARG A 513 22.39 103.39 -59.96
C ARG A 513 23.78 104.02 -59.92
N LYS A 514 24.82 103.30 -59.50
CA LYS A 514 26.20 103.78 -59.58
C LYS A 514 26.65 103.96 -61.03
N LEU A 515 26.24 103.09 -61.96
CA LEU A 515 26.49 103.26 -63.39
C LEU A 515 25.62 104.36 -64.02
N GLU A 516 24.46 104.71 -63.46
CA GLU A 516 23.66 105.87 -63.87
C GLU A 516 24.31 107.18 -63.38
N GLU A 517 24.71 107.23 -62.11
CA GLU A 517 25.50 108.32 -61.50
C GLU A 517 26.85 108.49 -62.23
N GLU A 518 27.59 107.40 -62.48
CA GLU A 518 28.83 107.40 -63.26
C GLU A 518 28.58 107.72 -64.73
N ASN A 519 27.45 107.35 -65.35
CA ASN A 519 27.14 107.73 -66.73
C ASN A 519 26.78 109.22 -66.84
N ASP A 520 26.10 109.81 -65.85
CA ASP A 520 25.90 111.27 -65.82
C ASP A 520 27.21 112.02 -65.48
N ASN A 521 28.06 111.46 -64.62
CA ASN A 521 29.39 111.99 -64.34
C ASN A 521 30.40 111.74 -65.48
N LEU A 522 30.17 110.73 -66.33
CA LEU A 522 30.89 110.49 -67.58
C LEU A 522 30.28 111.27 -68.74
N LYS A 523 29.01 111.71 -68.70
CA LYS A 523 28.50 112.73 -69.63
C LYS A 523 29.08 114.11 -69.31
N SER A 524 29.30 114.45 -68.04
CA SER A 524 30.02 115.67 -67.66
C SER A 524 31.51 115.57 -68.00
N GLN A 525 32.18 114.46 -67.67
CA GLN A 525 33.59 114.25 -68.02
C GLN A 525 33.81 114.04 -69.52
N LEU A 526 32.91 113.42 -70.29
CA LEU A 526 33.03 113.34 -71.76
C LEU A 526 32.88 114.72 -72.40
N LYS A 527 31.99 115.59 -71.88
CA LYS A 527 31.95 117.01 -72.28
C LYS A 527 33.24 117.78 -71.96
N GLN A 528 34.01 117.32 -70.97
CA GLN A 528 35.27 117.94 -70.55
C GLN A 528 36.49 117.35 -71.30
N CYS A 529 36.54 116.04 -71.51
CA CYS A 529 37.62 115.32 -72.19
C CYS A 529 37.48 115.31 -73.71
N SER A 530 36.27 115.54 -74.26
CA SER A 530 36.09 115.87 -75.69
C SER A 530 36.77 117.20 -76.08
N ALA A 531 37.31 117.96 -75.11
CA ALA A 531 38.13 119.14 -75.34
C ALA A 531 39.63 118.91 -75.04
N GLN A 532 40.06 117.66 -74.77
CA GLN A 532 41.44 117.34 -74.36
C GLN A 532 42.03 116.00 -74.87
N LEU A 533 41.23 115.02 -75.33
CA LEU A 533 41.70 113.63 -75.46
C LEU A 533 42.15 113.21 -76.86
N ASP A 534 43.46 113.31 -77.09
CA ASP A 534 44.20 112.68 -78.19
C ASP A 534 45.52 111.89 -77.64
N SER A 535 45.52 110.63 -76.97
CA SER A 535 46.67 109.89 -76.15
C SER A 535 46.79 108.26 -75.87
N SER A 536 47.64 107.62 -74.90
CA SER A 536 48.02 106.07 -74.74
C SER A 536 48.59 105.33 -73.36
N LEU A 537 49.09 104.00 -73.27
CA LEU A 537 49.18 102.93 -72.09
C LEU A 537 50.43 101.85 -71.78
N CYS A 538 50.48 100.89 -70.73
CA CYS A 538 51.67 99.99 -70.17
C CYS A 538 51.54 98.43 -69.55
N LYS A 539 52.53 97.71 -68.82
CA LYS A 539 52.73 96.18 -68.33
C LYS A 539 53.80 95.81 -67.12
N GLN A 540 54.31 94.64 -66.45
CA GLN A 540 54.19 93.11 -66.01
C GLN A 540 55.46 92.50 -65.11
N ASN A 541 55.87 91.30 -64.44
CA ASN A 541 55.50 89.91 -63.75
C ASN A 541 56.69 89.03 -62.95
N SER A 542 56.56 87.90 -62.07
CA SER A 542 57.68 87.03 -61.31
C SER A 542 57.45 85.59 -60.47
N THR A 543 58.46 84.78 -59.84
CA THR A 543 58.49 83.33 -59.12
C THR A 543 59.76 82.83 -58.17
N GLN A 544 60.16 81.67 -57.42
CA GLN A 544 59.74 80.33 -56.66
C GLN A 544 60.88 79.30 -55.93
N GLN A 545 60.65 78.35 -54.89
CA GLN A 545 61.27 76.92 -54.45
C GLN A 545 62.17 76.41 -53.12
N ILE A 546 62.32 75.07 -52.64
CA ILE A 546 63.34 74.38 -51.58
C ILE A 546 63.20 72.84 -50.91
N ASN A 547 64.00 72.26 -49.86
CA ASN A 547 64.20 70.77 -49.27
C ASN A 547 65.05 70.50 -47.84
N GLN A 548 65.50 69.42 -46.99
CA GLN A 548 65.61 67.86 -46.57
C GLN A 548 66.06 67.52 -44.98
N GLU A 549 66.53 66.44 -44.16
CA GLU A 549 67.03 64.93 -43.96
C GLU A 549 67.28 64.28 -42.42
N LEU A 550 67.74 62.97 -42.04
CA LEU A 550 67.78 62.18 -40.64
C LEU A 550 68.78 60.89 -40.21
N THR A 551 69.03 60.34 -38.90
CA THR A 551 69.66 58.94 -38.38
C THR A 551 70.03 58.49 -36.82
N ARG A 552 70.21 57.16 -36.30
CA ARG A 552 70.89 56.56 -34.96
C ARG A 552 70.80 55.00 -34.37
N LYS A 553 71.70 54.35 -33.46
CA LYS A 553 71.55 53.12 -32.42
C LYS A 553 72.77 52.32 -31.61
N GLN A 554 72.53 51.39 -30.56
CA GLN A 554 73.30 50.22 -29.80
C GLN A 554 74.03 50.29 -28.35
N GLU A 555 73.56 49.74 -27.15
CA GLU A 555 74.27 50.04 -25.82
C GLU A 555 74.30 49.26 -24.42
N THR A 556 73.43 48.34 -23.94
CA THR A 556 73.16 48.18 -22.45
C THR A 556 73.89 47.15 -21.52
N MET A 557 75.13 46.68 -21.77
CA MET A 557 75.73 45.53 -21.00
C MET A 557 76.58 45.83 -19.72
N ALA A 558 76.81 47.08 -19.31
CA ALA A 558 78.00 47.43 -18.52
C ALA A 558 77.91 47.45 -16.96
N SER A 559 76.81 47.06 -16.31
CA SER A 559 76.47 47.57 -14.96
C SER A 559 76.71 46.68 -13.72
N LEU A 560 77.09 45.40 -13.84
CA LEU A 560 76.98 44.43 -12.72
C LEU A 560 78.27 44.07 -11.94
N GLN A 561 79.45 44.58 -12.32
CA GLN A 561 80.74 44.00 -11.88
C GLN A 561 81.34 44.55 -10.54
N ILE A 562 80.66 45.47 -9.83
CA ILE A 562 81.32 46.36 -8.84
C ILE A 562 81.08 46.00 -7.34
N GLN A 563 80.17 45.08 -6.98
CA GLN A 563 79.68 44.99 -5.59
C GLN A 563 80.43 44.03 -4.62
N LEU A 564 81.47 43.30 -5.03
CA LEU A 564 81.93 42.12 -4.27
C LEU A 564 82.98 42.40 -3.16
N ASP A 565 83.93 43.30 -3.37
CA ASP A 565 85.26 43.23 -2.70
C ASP A 565 85.39 43.86 -1.29
N LYS A 566 84.30 44.04 -0.52
CA LYS A 566 84.30 44.96 0.65
C LYS A 566 84.23 44.33 2.06
N ALA A 567 84.26 43.01 2.20
CA ALA A 567 83.88 42.33 3.46
C ALA A 567 85.02 41.82 4.39
N ALA A 568 86.22 41.53 3.88
CA ALA A 568 87.06 40.44 4.43
C ALA A 568 88.10 40.77 5.55
N ALA A 569 88.00 41.89 6.29
CA ALA A 569 89.20 42.53 6.88
C ALA A 569 89.26 42.79 8.42
N LYS A 570 88.63 42.01 9.32
CA LYS A 570 88.36 42.47 10.73
C LYS A 570 88.81 41.65 11.97
N GLU A 571 89.47 40.49 11.91
CA GLU A 571 89.21 39.44 12.95
C GLU A 571 90.26 39.03 14.06
N LYS A 572 91.59 39.19 13.93
CA LYS A 572 92.57 38.17 14.44
C LYS A 572 93.42 38.48 15.73
N ARG A 573 93.42 37.69 16.86
CA ARG A 573 94.37 37.88 18.06
C ARG A 573 94.84 36.80 19.14
N TYR A 574 94.09 36.38 20.20
CA TYR A 574 94.49 36.46 21.67
C TYR A 574 95.35 35.42 22.55
N LEU A 575 94.79 34.60 23.50
CA LEU A 575 95.26 34.37 24.96
C LEU A 575 96.05 33.07 25.42
N GLN A 576 96.61 33.04 26.68
CA GLN A 576 97.24 31.90 27.47
C GLN A 576 97.25 32.08 29.06
N THR A 577 97.45 31.03 29.94
CA THR A 577 97.68 31.06 31.45
C THR A 577 98.02 29.66 32.13
N THR A 578 98.66 29.58 33.35
CA THR A 578 99.07 28.32 34.13
C THR A 578 99.18 28.46 35.71
N VAL A 579 99.32 27.36 36.53
CA VAL A 579 99.37 27.34 38.06
C VAL A 579 100.28 26.23 38.75
N SER A 580 100.16 25.88 40.08
CA SER A 580 101.14 25.09 40.93
C SER A 580 100.58 24.10 42.06
N LYS A 581 101.36 23.67 43.11
CA LYS A 581 101.26 22.32 43.82
C LYS A 581 100.59 22.10 45.22
N GLU A 582 101.14 22.47 46.39
CA GLU A 582 100.63 21.90 47.69
C GLU A 582 99.19 22.32 48.03
N VAL A 583 98.87 23.60 47.80
CA VAL A 583 97.49 24.12 47.85
C VAL A 583 96.58 23.35 46.90
N TYR A 584 97.10 22.91 45.75
CA TYR A 584 96.39 22.09 44.78
C TYR A 584 96.08 20.68 45.33
N GLU A 585 96.90 20.06 46.18
CA GLU A 585 96.59 18.73 46.76
C GLU A 585 95.47 18.74 47.81
N GLU A 586 95.35 19.80 48.63
CA GLU A 586 94.18 19.94 49.50
C GLU A 586 92.93 20.42 48.74
N VAL A 587 93.10 21.28 47.73
CA VAL A 587 92.02 21.63 46.81
C VAL A 587 91.52 20.38 46.07
N CYS A 588 92.39 19.47 45.64
CA CYS A 588 92.01 18.20 45.03
C CYS A 588 91.20 17.31 45.97
N ARG A 589 91.57 17.20 47.27
CA ARG A 589 90.77 16.41 48.23
C ARG A 589 89.39 17.01 48.50
N LYS A 590 89.28 18.34 48.65
CA LYS A 590 87.98 19.02 48.81
C LYS A 590 87.17 19.04 47.52
N SER A 591 87.83 19.08 46.37
CA SER A 591 87.21 18.92 45.06
C SER A 591 86.65 17.51 44.89
N ALA A 592 87.35 16.48 45.35
CA ALA A 592 86.87 15.10 45.29
C ALA A 592 85.59 14.90 46.12
N SER A 593 85.59 15.31 47.40
CA SER A 593 84.37 15.19 48.23
C SER A 593 83.22 16.04 47.68
N CYS A 594 83.48 17.26 47.20
CA CYS A 594 82.48 18.10 46.54
C CYS A 594 81.97 17.49 45.22
N GLN A 595 82.82 16.76 44.49
CA GLN A 595 82.47 16.04 43.27
C GLN A 595 81.62 14.79 43.57
N ASP A 596 81.90 14.07 44.66
CA ASP A 596 81.08 12.94 45.12
C ASP A 596 79.70 13.42 45.59
N ASP A 597 79.63 14.48 46.40
CA ASP A 597 78.38 15.13 46.83
C ASP A 597 77.58 15.64 45.62
N LEU A 598 78.24 16.29 44.66
CA LEU A 598 77.63 16.74 43.40
C LEU A 598 77.10 15.56 42.57
N THR A 599 77.85 14.46 42.49
CA THR A 599 77.43 13.25 41.76
C THR A 599 76.20 12.64 42.40
N GLN A 600 76.16 12.48 43.73
CA GLN A 600 74.99 11.98 44.44
C GLN A 600 73.77 12.92 44.33
N ALA A 601 73.99 14.23 44.31
CA ALA A 601 72.94 15.22 44.08
C ALA A 601 72.37 15.12 42.65
N LEU A 602 73.24 14.93 41.64
CA LEU A 602 72.83 14.70 40.25
C LEU A 602 72.11 13.36 40.07
N GLU A 603 72.53 12.29 40.74
CA GLU A 603 71.82 11.00 40.74
C GLU A 603 70.41 11.12 41.33
N LYS A 604 70.28 11.79 42.49
CA LYS A 604 68.97 12.08 43.10
C LYS A 604 68.09 12.95 42.20
N LEU A 605 68.65 13.96 41.56
CA LEU A 605 67.96 14.81 40.59
C LEU A 605 67.52 14.00 39.37
N ASN A 606 68.37 13.13 38.82
CA ASN A 606 68.04 12.26 37.70
C ASN A 606 66.95 11.25 38.06
N HIS A 607 66.99 10.68 39.27
CA HIS A 607 65.97 9.77 39.77
C HIS A 607 64.62 10.48 39.90
N SER A 608 64.57 11.60 40.63
CA SER A 608 63.35 12.42 40.77
C SER A 608 62.84 12.96 39.43
N THR A 609 63.72 13.25 38.47
CA THR A 609 63.36 13.58 37.09
C THR A 609 62.72 12.38 36.38
N SER A 610 63.25 11.16 36.57
CA SER A 610 62.69 9.94 35.98
C SER A 610 61.32 9.57 36.56
N GLU A 611 61.11 9.80 37.86
CA GLU A 611 59.83 9.65 38.56
C GLU A 611 58.82 10.72 38.13
N THR A 612 59.24 11.98 38.04
CA THR A 612 58.39 13.07 37.51
C THR A 612 57.93 12.75 36.09
N ASN A 613 58.82 12.20 35.25
CA ASN A 613 58.48 11.77 33.89
C ASN A 613 57.58 10.52 33.85
N SER A 614 57.67 9.58 34.81
CA SER A 614 56.78 8.41 34.87
C SER A 614 55.39 8.78 35.39
N LEU A 615 55.32 9.65 36.41
CA LEU A 615 54.08 10.24 36.91
C LEU A 615 53.40 11.11 35.85
N HIS A 616 54.16 11.92 35.11
CA HIS A 616 53.61 12.73 34.01
C HIS A 616 52.99 11.85 32.92
N ARG A 617 53.69 10.81 32.43
CA ARG A 617 53.13 9.83 31.48
C ARG A 617 51.89 9.13 32.02
N SER A 618 51.87 8.80 33.31
CA SER A 618 50.72 8.16 33.97
C SER A 618 49.52 9.10 34.08
N LEU A 619 49.76 10.39 34.35
CA LEU A 619 48.75 11.44 34.38
C LEU A 619 48.16 11.70 32.98
N THR A 620 48.99 11.77 31.94
CA THR A 620 48.51 11.88 30.55
C THR A 620 47.66 10.68 30.18
N GLN A 621 48.10 9.44 30.44
CA GLN A 621 47.30 8.24 30.17
C GLN A 621 45.97 8.21 30.95
N ALA A 622 45.93 8.78 32.17
CA ALA A 622 44.69 8.93 32.93
C ALA A 622 43.77 10.02 32.34
N GLN A 623 44.34 11.11 31.81
CA GLN A 623 43.60 12.16 31.10
C GLN A 623 43.02 11.65 29.77
N ASP A 624 43.80 10.90 28.98
CA ASP A 624 43.35 10.29 27.73
C ASP A 624 42.18 9.32 27.97
N ARG A 625 42.30 8.44 28.97
CA ARG A 625 41.21 7.53 29.40
C ARG A 625 39.98 8.30 29.90
N LYS A 626 40.16 9.42 30.60
CA LYS A 626 39.05 10.28 31.05
C LYS A 626 38.31 10.86 29.84
N ILE A 627 39.03 11.37 28.84
CA ILE A 627 38.43 11.92 27.61
C ILE A 627 37.64 10.84 26.87
N GLN A 628 38.21 9.65 26.70
CA GLN A 628 37.52 8.50 26.08
C GLN A 628 36.21 8.14 26.81
N LEU A 629 36.22 8.12 28.14
CA LEU A 629 35.01 7.86 28.93
C LEU A 629 33.98 9.01 28.85
N GLU A 630 34.43 10.27 28.74
CA GLU A 630 33.54 11.42 28.51
C GLU A 630 32.89 11.36 27.12
N GLU A 631 33.63 10.97 26.08
CA GLU A 631 33.11 10.71 24.72
C GLU A 631 32.11 9.55 24.71
N GLU A 632 32.40 8.43 25.40
CA GLU A 632 31.46 7.32 25.56
C GLU A 632 30.16 7.75 26.25
N VAL A 633 30.25 8.50 27.36
CA VAL A 633 29.08 9.02 28.10
C VAL A 633 28.22 9.91 27.19
N ILE A 634 28.83 10.81 26.41
CA ILE A 634 28.11 11.64 25.43
C ILE A 634 27.41 10.75 24.38
N ALA A 635 28.09 9.71 23.87
CA ALA A 635 27.51 8.77 22.93
C ALA A 635 26.37 7.91 23.53
N TYR A 636 26.40 7.61 24.84
CA TYR A 636 25.28 6.97 25.54
C TYR A 636 24.11 7.94 25.77
N GLU A 637 24.38 9.19 26.17
CA GLU A 637 23.36 10.23 26.28
C GLU A 637 22.65 10.47 24.95
N GLU A 638 23.38 10.54 23.83
CA GLU A 638 22.77 10.68 22.51
C GLU A 638 21.87 9.49 22.14
N ARG A 639 22.30 8.26 22.45
CA ARG A 639 21.47 7.06 22.24
C ARG A 639 20.20 7.12 23.10
N MET A 640 20.29 7.51 24.36
CA MET A 640 19.12 7.70 25.23
C MET A 640 18.20 8.85 24.75
N LYS A 641 18.76 9.94 24.21
CA LYS A 641 17.98 11.04 23.61
C LYS A 641 17.24 10.59 22.35
N LYS A 642 17.88 9.78 21.49
CA LYS A 642 17.26 9.18 20.28
C LYS A 642 16.10 8.23 20.67
N LEU A 643 16.34 7.30 21.60
CA LEU A 643 15.32 6.38 22.13
C LEU A 643 14.14 7.12 22.78
N ASN A 644 14.38 8.21 23.53
CA ASN A 644 13.31 9.03 24.10
C ASN A 644 12.46 9.77 23.04
N VAL A 645 13.04 10.12 21.89
CA VAL A 645 12.29 10.69 20.76
C VAL A 645 11.45 9.62 20.06
N GLU A 646 11.98 8.40 19.92
CA GLU A 646 11.25 7.26 19.36
C GLU A 646 10.09 6.81 20.27
N LEU A 647 10.32 6.72 21.58
CA LEU A 647 9.27 6.44 22.57
C LEU A 647 8.14 7.48 22.51
N LYS A 648 8.47 8.78 22.37
CA LYS A 648 7.47 9.85 22.20
C LYS A 648 6.71 9.76 20.88
N LYS A 649 7.35 9.33 19.79
CA LYS A 649 6.65 9.06 18.52
C LYS A 649 5.68 7.88 18.67
N LEU A 650 6.11 6.79 19.30
CA LEU A 650 5.26 5.63 19.57
C LEU A 650 4.07 5.99 20.48
N GLN A 651 4.27 6.82 21.51
CA GLN A 651 3.17 7.36 22.33
C GLN A 651 2.21 8.23 21.51
N GLY A 652 2.70 9.03 20.56
CA GLY A 652 1.86 9.80 19.64
C GLY A 652 1.04 8.90 18.69
N PHE A 653 1.65 7.86 18.12
CA PHE A 653 0.93 6.88 17.29
C PHE A 653 -0.10 6.08 18.11
N GLN A 654 0.22 5.71 19.35
CA GLN A 654 -0.71 5.07 20.27
C GLN A 654 -1.94 5.95 20.53
N GLN A 655 -1.74 7.23 20.88
CA GLN A 655 -2.83 8.19 21.11
C GLN A 655 -3.66 8.45 19.84
N GLN A 656 -3.02 8.51 18.67
CA GLN A 656 -3.75 8.63 17.40
C GLN A 656 -4.59 7.37 17.11
N SER A 657 -4.02 6.17 17.31
CA SER A 657 -4.75 4.91 17.16
C SER A 657 -5.93 4.80 18.12
N GLU A 658 -5.78 5.25 19.37
CA GLU A 658 -6.87 5.29 20.36
C GLU A 658 -8.01 6.23 19.94
N LEU A 659 -7.68 7.39 19.35
CA LEU A 659 -8.67 8.33 18.79
C LEU A 659 -9.36 7.77 17.54
N GLU A 660 -8.63 7.07 16.66
CA GLU A 660 -9.19 6.41 15.48
C GLU A 660 -10.12 5.27 15.88
N VAL A 661 -9.75 4.43 16.86
CA VAL A 661 -10.63 3.39 17.44
C VAL A 661 -11.90 4.01 18.03
N GLN A 662 -11.79 5.06 18.85
CA GLN A 662 -12.97 5.76 19.41
C GLN A 662 -13.89 6.34 18.32
N ALA A 663 -13.32 6.80 17.19
CA ALA A 663 -14.10 7.26 16.04
C ALA A 663 -14.81 6.11 15.31
N PHE A 664 -14.19 4.93 15.21
CA PHE A 664 -14.83 3.73 14.66
C PHE A 664 -15.92 3.18 15.60
N ASP A 665 -15.67 3.11 16.91
CA ASP A 665 -16.66 2.67 17.91
C ASP A 665 -17.91 3.55 17.86
N LYS A 666 -17.74 4.87 17.83
CA LYS A 666 -18.86 5.81 17.67
C LYS A 666 -19.59 5.61 16.34
N LYS A 667 -18.88 5.37 15.23
CA LYS A 667 -19.51 5.10 13.93
C LYS A 667 -20.30 3.78 13.95
N LEU A 668 -19.84 2.77 14.67
CA LEU A 668 -20.57 1.51 14.89
C LEU A 668 -21.82 1.73 15.76
N GLU A 669 -21.74 2.57 16.79
CA GLU A 669 -22.91 3.00 17.58
C GLU A 669 -23.94 3.75 16.72
N ASP A 670 -23.50 4.73 15.92
CA ASP A 670 -24.36 5.48 14.99
C ASP A 670 -25.01 4.56 13.93
N MET A 671 -24.30 3.56 13.42
CA MET A 671 -24.85 2.54 12.51
C MET A 671 -25.83 1.59 13.21
N SER A 672 -25.53 1.15 14.43
CA SER A 672 -26.41 0.30 15.24
C SER A 672 -27.73 1.03 15.56
N ASN A 673 -27.65 2.31 15.93
CA ASN A 673 -28.81 3.18 16.14
C ASN A 673 -29.65 3.34 14.86
N GLN A 674 -29.03 3.48 13.69
CA GLN A 674 -29.75 3.49 12.40
C GLN A 674 -30.45 2.16 12.13
N VAL A 675 -29.78 1.02 12.30
CA VAL A 675 -30.40 -0.31 12.11
C VAL A 675 -31.60 -0.50 13.04
N LEU A 676 -31.51 -0.05 14.30
CA LEU A 676 -32.63 -0.06 15.24
C LEU A 676 -33.79 0.86 14.82
N GLN A 677 -33.52 1.98 14.16
CA GLN A 677 -34.55 2.85 13.57
C GLN A 677 -35.22 2.18 12.36
N TRP A 678 -34.44 1.61 11.43
CA TRP A 678 -34.97 0.85 10.29
C TRP A 678 -35.83 -0.34 10.73
N GLN A 679 -35.42 -1.07 11.77
CA GLN A 679 -36.18 -2.18 12.35
C GLN A 679 -37.53 -1.70 12.92
N LYS A 680 -37.54 -0.56 13.64
CA LYS A 680 -38.78 0.04 14.16
C LYS A 680 -39.70 0.54 13.05
N GLN A 681 -39.14 1.15 12.00
CA GLN A 681 -39.90 1.59 10.84
C GLN A 681 -40.54 0.41 10.11
N HIS A 682 -39.77 -0.65 9.83
CA HIS A 682 -40.27 -1.88 9.21
C HIS A 682 -41.40 -2.54 10.03
N GLN A 683 -41.29 -2.57 11.37
CA GLN A 683 -42.38 -3.04 12.24
C GLN A 683 -43.63 -2.14 12.19
N SER A 684 -43.48 -0.84 11.93
CA SER A 684 -44.61 0.09 11.71
C SER A 684 -45.26 -0.15 10.35
N ASP A 685 -44.45 -0.32 9.31
CA ASP A 685 -44.91 -0.57 7.93
C ASP A 685 -45.65 -1.90 7.83
N LEU A 686 -45.15 -2.97 8.47
CA LEU A 686 -45.86 -4.26 8.56
C LEU A 686 -47.23 -4.14 9.24
N LYS A 687 -47.36 -3.34 10.31
CA LYS A 687 -48.66 -3.07 10.97
C LYS A 687 -49.60 -2.27 10.07
N MET A 688 -49.08 -1.31 9.32
CA MET A 688 -49.84 -0.51 8.36
C MET A 688 -50.34 -1.38 7.18
N LEU A 689 -49.48 -2.26 6.66
CA LEU A 689 -49.85 -3.24 5.62
C LEU A 689 -50.92 -4.21 6.11
N ALA A 690 -50.78 -4.79 7.31
CA ALA A 690 -51.80 -5.68 7.88
C ALA A 690 -53.17 -4.97 8.04
N ALA A 691 -53.18 -3.72 8.51
CA ALA A 691 -54.41 -2.92 8.58
C ALA A 691 -54.99 -2.57 7.19
N LYS A 692 -54.17 -2.53 6.13
CA LYS A 692 -54.63 -2.35 4.74
C LYS A 692 -55.17 -3.63 4.13
N GLU A 693 -54.60 -4.79 4.45
CA GLU A 693 -55.15 -6.10 4.09
C GLU A 693 -56.51 -6.34 4.76
N GLU A 694 -56.68 -5.92 6.01
CA GLU A 694 -57.97 -5.99 6.72
C GLU A 694 -59.03 -5.09 6.08
N GLN A 695 -58.70 -3.84 5.75
CA GLN A 695 -59.58 -2.94 4.99
C GLN A 695 -59.95 -3.52 3.61
N LEU A 696 -58.99 -4.13 2.91
CA LEU A 696 -59.22 -4.75 1.60
C LEU A 696 -60.10 -6.01 1.71
N ARG A 697 -59.98 -6.78 2.80
CA ARG A 697 -60.86 -7.92 3.09
C ARG A 697 -62.30 -7.47 3.35
N ALA A 698 -62.49 -6.41 4.15
CA ALA A 698 -63.81 -5.82 4.38
C ALA A 698 -64.47 -5.36 3.05
N PHE A 699 -63.74 -4.63 2.19
CA PHE A 699 -64.25 -4.26 0.87
C PHE A 699 -64.56 -5.47 -0.04
N GLN A 700 -63.81 -6.57 0.06
CA GLN A 700 -64.13 -7.81 -0.68
C GLN A 700 -65.40 -8.50 -0.15
N GLU A 701 -65.68 -8.40 1.14
CA GLU A 701 -66.89 -8.92 1.79
C GLU A 701 -68.12 -8.05 1.44
N GLU A 702 -68.00 -6.72 1.49
CA GLU A 702 -69.01 -5.79 0.99
C GLU A 702 -69.33 -6.02 -0.49
N MET A 703 -68.30 -6.14 -1.34
CA MET A 703 -68.45 -6.44 -2.76
C MET A 703 -69.06 -7.83 -3.04
N ARG A 704 -68.95 -8.78 -2.10
CA ARG A 704 -69.63 -10.09 -2.19
C ARG A 704 -71.11 -9.93 -1.84
N ALA A 705 -71.43 -9.29 -0.72
CA ALA A 705 -72.80 -9.03 -0.30
C ALA A 705 -73.59 -8.21 -1.33
N LEU A 706 -72.97 -7.18 -1.94
CA LEU A 706 -73.60 -6.40 -3.02
C LEU A 706 -73.91 -7.23 -4.27
N ARG A 707 -73.07 -8.23 -4.61
CA ARG A 707 -73.35 -9.16 -5.72
C ARG A 707 -74.46 -10.15 -5.38
N GLU A 708 -74.49 -10.63 -4.14
CA GLU A 708 -75.55 -11.52 -3.65
C GLU A 708 -76.92 -10.81 -3.63
N ASN A 709 -76.95 -9.53 -3.24
CA ASN A 709 -78.15 -8.68 -3.31
C ASN A 709 -78.62 -8.43 -4.76
N LEU A 710 -77.72 -8.09 -5.68
CA LEU A 710 -78.08 -7.92 -7.11
C LEU A 710 -78.64 -9.22 -7.72
N LEU A 711 -78.10 -10.38 -7.35
CA LEU A 711 -78.60 -11.70 -7.76
C LEU A 711 -79.92 -12.10 -7.08
N ALA A 712 -80.36 -11.37 -6.06
CA ALA A 712 -81.70 -11.46 -5.49
C ALA A 712 -82.69 -10.55 -6.25
N ASP A 713 -82.33 -9.29 -6.52
CA ASP A 713 -83.14 -8.35 -7.32
C ASP A 713 -83.47 -8.92 -8.71
N GLU A 714 -82.49 -9.55 -9.38
CA GLU A 714 -82.69 -10.23 -10.67
C GLU A 714 -83.76 -11.33 -10.64
N ARG A 715 -84.07 -11.90 -9.46
CA ARG A 715 -85.11 -12.94 -9.31
C ARG A 715 -86.51 -12.37 -9.10
N GLU A 716 -86.66 -11.15 -8.62
CA GLU A 716 -87.98 -10.52 -8.42
C GLU A 716 -88.49 -9.78 -9.66
N SER A 717 -87.61 -9.42 -10.61
CA SER A 717 -87.95 -8.54 -11.76
C SER A 717 -88.78 -9.17 -12.90
N CYS A 718 -89.16 -10.45 -12.82
CA CYS A 718 -89.84 -11.17 -13.91
C CYS A 718 -91.37 -11.01 -13.94
N CYS A 719 -91.89 -9.86 -14.39
CA CYS A 719 -93.33 -9.73 -14.69
C CYS A 719 -93.71 -8.71 -15.79
N LEU A 720 -94.71 -9.09 -16.61
CA LEU A 720 -95.51 -8.30 -17.57
C LEU A 720 -94.85 -7.73 -18.85
N PRO A 721 -95.18 -8.28 -20.05
CA PRO A 721 -94.95 -7.64 -21.35
C PRO A 721 -96.23 -7.04 -21.98
N GLN A 722 -96.22 -5.77 -22.44
CA GLN A 722 -97.41 -5.18 -23.09
C GLN A 722 -97.15 -4.32 -24.35
N ARG A 723 -97.33 -4.99 -25.50
CA ARG A 723 -97.92 -4.52 -26.79
C ARG A 723 -97.89 -3.02 -27.21
N SER A 724 -97.08 -2.78 -28.24
CA SER A 724 -97.45 -2.18 -29.56
C SER A 724 -98.11 -0.79 -29.70
N ALA A 725 -97.31 0.21 -30.15
CA ALA A 725 -97.57 1.15 -31.28
C ALA A 725 -96.50 2.27 -31.30
N PRO A 726 -96.40 3.11 -32.37
CA PRO A 726 -96.32 2.82 -33.80
C PRO A 726 -94.88 2.96 -34.34
N LYS A 727 -94.57 2.32 -35.48
CA LYS A 727 -93.16 2.03 -35.88
C LYS A 727 -92.22 3.23 -36.07
N ASP A 728 -92.70 4.38 -36.53
CA ASP A 728 -91.80 5.54 -36.79
C ASP A 728 -91.51 6.34 -35.51
N THR A 729 -92.50 6.50 -34.63
CA THR A 729 -92.29 7.03 -33.27
C THR A 729 -91.33 6.13 -32.49
N CYS A 730 -91.43 4.81 -32.63
CA CYS A 730 -90.48 3.86 -32.03
C CYS A 730 -89.05 3.98 -32.62
N ARG A 731 -88.88 4.45 -33.86
CA ARG A 731 -87.55 4.65 -34.45
C ARG A 731 -86.89 5.88 -33.83
N LEU A 732 -87.59 7.01 -33.80
CA LEU A 732 -87.12 8.24 -33.15
C LEU A 732 -86.94 8.07 -31.63
N HIS A 733 -87.77 7.27 -30.94
CA HIS A 733 -87.53 6.96 -29.53
C HIS A 733 -86.27 6.12 -29.36
N ARG A 734 -86.08 5.03 -30.12
CA ARG A 734 -84.82 4.25 -30.06
C ARG A 734 -83.58 5.09 -30.41
N GLU A 735 -83.71 6.03 -31.34
CA GLU A 735 -82.64 6.97 -31.68
C GLU A 735 -82.37 7.94 -30.53
N ASN A 736 -83.39 8.48 -29.86
CA ASN A 736 -83.23 9.27 -28.63
C ASN A 736 -82.67 8.44 -27.47
N ASP A 737 -83.17 7.22 -27.23
CA ASP A 737 -82.70 6.32 -26.18
C ASP A 737 -81.24 5.94 -26.40
N GLN A 738 -80.83 5.74 -27.66
CA GLN A 738 -79.44 5.52 -28.05
C GLN A 738 -78.60 6.79 -27.92
N ILE A 739 -79.11 7.97 -28.27
CA ILE A 739 -78.43 9.26 -28.06
C ILE A 739 -78.23 9.53 -26.57
N MET A 740 -79.25 9.28 -25.74
CA MET A 740 -79.18 9.38 -24.28
C MET A 740 -78.19 8.37 -23.71
N SER A 741 -78.22 7.11 -24.15
CA SER A 741 -77.25 6.08 -23.75
C SER A 741 -75.82 6.46 -24.14
N ASN A 742 -75.61 6.99 -25.33
CA ASN A 742 -74.31 7.47 -25.82
C ASN A 742 -73.85 8.72 -25.05
N MET A 743 -74.76 9.64 -24.72
CA MET A 743 -74.47 10.86 -23.96
C MET A 743 -74.19 10.56 -22.48
N GLU A 744 -74.89 9.61 -21.89
CA GLU A 744 -74.57 9.05 -20.58
C GLU A 744 -73.24 8.32 -20.57
N GLN A 745 -72.94 7.50 -21.59
CA GLN A 745 -71.65 6.83 -21.73
C GLN A 745 -70.54 7.87 -21.85
N TRP A 746 -70.70 8.87 -22.73
CA TRP A 746 -69.75 9.97 -22.86
C TRP A 746 -69.56 10.75 -21.55
N ALA A 747 -70.64 11.03 -20.81
CA ALA A 747 -70.55 11.68 -19.51
C ALA A 747 -69.84 10.83 -18.45
N LYS A 748 -70.04 9.50 -18.46
CA LYS A 748 -69.34 8.53 -17.59
C LYS A 748 -67.86 8.44 -17.95
N GLU A 749 -67.53 8.34 -19.24
CA GLU A 749 -66.16 8.34 -19.76
C GLU A 749 -65.43 9.65 -19.46
N GLN A 750 -66.08 10.80 -19.67
CA GLN A 750 -65.53 12.13 -19.40
C GLN A 750 -65.35 12.37 -17.89
N LYS A 751 -66.26 11.86 -17.04
CA LYS A 751 -66.07 11.84 -15.58
C LYS A 751 -64.82 11.02 -15.20
N ILE A 752 -64.69 9.80 -15.72
CA ILE A 752 -63.53 8.92 -15.47
C ILE A 752 -62.22 9.54 -16.01
N ALA A 753 -62.26 10.25 -17.14
CA ALA A 753 -61.13 10.98 -17.68
C ALA A 753 -60.71 12.16 -16.76
N ASN A 754 -61.68 12.93 -16.28
CA ASN A 754 -61.46 14.02 -15.32
C ASN A 754 -60.94 13.50 -13.96
N GLU A 755 -61.45 12.38 -13.46
CA GLU A 755 -60.95 11.75 -12.23
C GLU A 755 -59.51 11.23 -12.41
N LYS A 756 -59.19 10.61 -13.55
CA LYS A 756 -57.81 10.21 -13.90
C LYS A 756 -56.87 11.42 -14.02
N LEU A 757 -57.34 12.54 -14.57
CA LEU A 757 -56.57 13.78 -14.66
C LEU A 757 -56.36 14.42 -13.27
N GLY A 758 -57.40 14.47 -12.45
CA GLY A 758 -57.34 14.97 -11.07
C GLY A 758 -56.41 14.14 -10.18
N ASN A 759 -56.44 12.81 -10.31
CA ASN A 759 -55.51 11.93 -9.60
C ASN A 759 -54.05 12.19 -10.01
N LYS A 760 -53.76 12.28 -11.32
CA LYS A 760 -52.43 12.65 -11.82
C LYS A 760 -51.97 14.02 -11.34
N LEU A 761 -52.88 15.00 -11.27
CA LEU A 761 -52.57 16.33 -10.74
C LEU A 761 -52.25 16.27 -9.24
N CYS A 762 -53.01 15.52 -8.44
CA CYS A 762 -52.74 15.29 -7.02
C CYS A 762 -51.42 14.54 -6.79
N GLU A 763 -51.05 13.60 -7.67
CA GLU A 763 -49.73 12.94 -7.65
C GLU A 763 -48.61 13.93 -7.99
N GLN A 764 -48.76 14.72 -9.06
CA GLN A 764 -47.80 15.76 -9.43
C GLN A 764 -47.61 16.79 -8.30
N VAL A 765 -48.69 17.23 -7.63
CA VAL A 765 -48.60 18.11 -6.46
C VAL A 765 -47.81 17.46 -5.32
N LYS A 766 -48.04 16.18 -5.01
CA LYS A 766 -47.24 15.44 -4.01
C LYS A 766 -45.75 15.37 -4.38
N TYR A 767 -45.43 15.11 -5.66
CA TYR A 767 -44.05 15.14 -6.15
C TYR A 767 -43.43 16.54 -6.05
N ILE A 768 -44.17 17.59 -6.38
CA ILE A 768 -43.72 18.99 -6.22
C ILE A 768 -43.46 19.31 -4.74
N THR A 769 -44.35 18.91 -3.81
CA THR A 769 -44.12 19.11 -2.38
C THR A 769 -42.87 18.37 -1.89
N LYS A 770 -42.66 17.11 -2.32
CA LYS A 770 -41.46 16.34 -1.97
C LYS A 770 -40.18 16.99 -2.52
N LEU A 771 -40.15 17.33 -3.81
CA LEU A 771 -39.01 18.00 -4.45
C LEU A 771 -38.72 19.38 -3.84
N THR A 772 -39.76 20.09 -3.39
CA THR A 772 -39.61 21.36 -2.66
C THR A 772 -38.88 21.14 -1.34
N GLY A 773 -39.32 20.16 -0.54
CA GLY A 773 -38.65 19.81 0.72
C GLY A 773 -37.23 19.29 0.55
N GLU A 774 -36.95 18.50 -0.49
CA GLU A 774 -35.59 18.07 -0.85
C GLU A 774 -34.70 19.26 -1.24
N LYS A 775 -35.23 20.20 -2.03
CA LYS A 775 -34.56 21.46 -2.41
C LYS A 775 -34.32 22.38 -1.20
N ASP A 776 -35.23 22.43 -0.22
CA ASP A 776 -35.03 23.19 1.02
C ASP A 776 -33.97 22.53 1.92
N HIS A 777 -34.00 21.20 2.08
CA HIS A 777 -32.97 20.47 2.82
C HIS A 777 -31.57 20.61 2.20
N LEU A 778 -31.45 20.55 0.86
CA LEU A 778 -30.20 20.80 0.16
C LEU A 778 -29.71 22.26 0.34
N HIS A 779 -30.63 23.23 0.49
CA HIS A 779 -30.26 24.60 0.81
C HIS A 779 -29.67 24.72 2.23
N ASP A 780 -30.29 24.07 3.23
CA ASP A 780 -29.75 24.04 4.60
C ASP A 780 -28.38 23.37 4.67
N VAL A 781 -28.17 22.26 3.95
CA VAL A 781 -26.87 21.58 3.85
C VAL A 781 -25.83 22.47 3.17
N MET A 782 -26.19 23.18 2.10
CA MET A 782 -25.31 24.16 1.44
C MET A 782 -24.92 25.29 2.40
N VAL A 783 -25.86 25.83 3.18
CA VAL A 783 -25.60 26.88 4.18
C VAL A 783 -24.70 26.34 5.31
N HIS A 784 -24.87 25.10 5.74
CA HIS A 784 -23.98 24.45 6.72
C HIS A 784 -22.55 24.34 6.19
N LEU A 785 -22.37 23.76 4.99
CA LEU A 785 -21.06 23.60 4.34
C LEU A 785 -20.39 24.95 4.07
N GLN A 786 -21.15 25.99 3.73
CA GLN A 786 -20.63 27.35 3.56
C GLN A 786 -20.13 27.92 4.90
N LYS A 787 -20.89 27.71 5.99
CA LYS A 787 -20.51 28.10 7.35
C LYS A 787 -19.24 27.36 7.82
N GLU A 788 -19.14 26.06 7.59
CA GLU A 788 -17.94 25.28 7.89
C GLU A 788 -16.73 25.72 7.06
N ASN A 789 -16.89 26.02 5.77
CA ASN A 789 -15.83 26.60 4.95
C ASN A 789 -15.33 27.95 5.52
N THR A 790 -16.22 28.82 6.02
CA THR A 790 -15.77 30.06 6.70
C THR A 790 -15.03 29.78 8.01
N LYS A 791 -15.45 28.77 8.79
CA LYS A 791 -14.75 28.34 10.02
C LYS A 791 -13.35 27.79 9.71
N LEU A 792 -13.25 26.86 8.75
CA LEU A 792 -11.97 26.28 8.31
C LEU A 792 -11.03 27.33 7.72
N LYS A 793 -11.55 28.29 6.95
CA LYS A 793 -10.76 29.43 6.44
C LYS A 793 -10.20 30.27 7.58
N ASN A 794 -11.01 30.57 8.60
CA ASN A 794 -10.56 31.32 9.77
C ASN A 794 -9.50 30.54 10.57
N GLU A 795 -9.68 29.21 10.75
CA GLU A 795 -8.67 28.36 11.38
C GLU A 795 -7.36 28.27 10.58
N ILE A 796 -7.42 28.32 9.24
CA ILE A 796 -6.23 28.36 8.38
C ILE A 796 -5.50 29.70 8.53
N GLU A 797 -6.20 30.84 8.54
CA GLU A 797 -5.55 32.13 8.80
C GLU A 797 -5.01 32.23 10.25
N GLU A 798 -5.71 31.68 11.24
CA GLU A 798 -5.19 31.60 12.62
C GLU A 798 -3.94 30.69 12.71
N LYS A 799 -3.91 29.57 11.99
CA LYS A 799 -2.73 28.69 11.88
C LYS A 799 -1.57 29.40 11.18
N LYS A 800 -1.80 30.18 10.12
CA LYS A 800 -0.78 31.03 9.48
C LYS A 800 -0.22 32.09 10.43
N LEU A 801 -1.08 32.76 11.20
CA LEU A 801 -0.67 33.77 12.19
C LEU A 801 0.13 33.16 13.35
N LYS A 802 -0.20 31.93 13.78
CA LYS A 802 0.58 31.17 14.76
C LYS A 802 1.89 30.63 14.17
N ALA A 803 1.93 30.31 12.88
CA ALA A 803 3.11 29.90 12.13
C ALA A 803 3.95 31.09 11.62
N GLY A 804 4.25 32.05 12.51
CA GLY A 804 5.09 33.21 12.19
C GLY A 804 6.50 32.84 11.66
N PRO A 805 7.20 33.78 10.99
CA PRO A 805 8.35 33.49 10.12
C PRO A 805 9.63 33.04 10.85
N SER A 806 9.63 31.79 11.32
CA SER A 806 10.74 31.17 12.05
C SER A 806 11.84 30.66 11.12
N ARG A 807 12.62 31.57 10.50
CA ARG A 807 13.85 31.16 9.78
C ARG A 807 15.00 32.18 9.62
N VAL A 808 15.15 33.14 10.53
CA VAL A 808 16.41 33.92 10.66
C VAL A 808 16.75 34.16 12.14
N TYR A 809 17.46 33.23 12.81
CA TYR A 809 18.21 33.55 14.05
C TYR A 809 19.26 32.48 14.47
N THR A 810 20.36 32.39 13.73
CA THR A 810 21.69 31.92 14.20
C THR A 810 22.70 32.27 13.08
N ARG A 811 23.96 32.63 13.32
CA ARG A 811 24.81 32.53 14.53
C ARG A 811 25.94 33.59 14.46
N ALA A 812 25.94 34.59 15.35
CA ALA A 812 27.08 35.50 15.52
C ALA A 812 27.09 36.11 16.93
N LEU A 813 28.07 35.72 17.76
CA LEU A 813 28.33 36.30 19.09
C LEU A 813 29.85 36.41 19.29
N CYS A 814 30.40 37.60 19.07
CA CYS A 814 31.48 38.18 19.88
C CYS A 814 31.72 39.67 19.50
N PRO A 815 32.21 40.55 20.41
CA PRO A 815 32.16 41.99 20.20
C PRO A 815 33.52 42.71 20.18
N SER A 816 33.70 43.69 19.29
CA SER A 816 34.80 44.68 19.41
C SER A 816 34.54 46.01 18.70
N LYS A 817 34.26 47.05 19.50
CA LYS A 817 34.64 48.48 19.39
C LYS A 817 35.12 49.00 18.00
N THR A 818 34.46 50.03 17.47
CA THR A 818 34.86 51.45 17.66
C THR A 818 33.76 52.43 17.22
N ASP A 819 33.92 53.70 17.60
CA ASP A 819 32.96 54.82 17.61
C ASP A 819 33.54 56.00 16.76
N PRO A 820 32.90 57.19 16.62
CA PRO A 820 31.61 57.55 16.02
C PRO A 820 31.80 58.57 14.85
N THR A 821 31.04 59.70 14.82
CA THR A 821 31.23 60.97 14.02
C THR A 821 30.37 61.07 12.73
N SER A 822 29.54 62.10 12.45
CA SER A 822 29.08 63.26 13.26
C SER A 822 27.87 64.06 12.69
N ARG A 823 27.05 64.63 13.61
CA ARG A 823 26.39 65.98 13.62
C ARG A 823 25.46 66.48 12.47
N GLY A 824 24.26 66.93 12.88
CA GLY A 824 23.38 67.92 12.19
C GLY A 824 21.89 67.51 12.23
N LYS A 825 20.99 68.02 13.10
CA LYS A 825 20.43 69.38 13.30
C LYS A 825 19.86 70.02 12.01
N VAL A 826 18.65 70.63 11.93
CA VAL A 826 17.51 70.92 12.86
C VAL A 826 16.33 71.49 12.00
N TYR A 827 15.02 71.44 12.29
CA TYR A 827 14.15 70.53 13.08
C TYR A 827 12.64 70.91 12.93
N GLY A 828 11.71 69.95 12.80
CA GLY A 828 10.24 70.13 12.96
C GLY A 828 9.41 70.56 11.72
N THR A 829 8.11 70.24 11.59
CA THR A 829 7.21 69.42 12.45
C THR A 829 5.95 68.92 11.70
N LEU A 830 5.39 67.78 12.15
CA LEU A 830 4.01 67.25 11.88
C LEU A 830 3.63 66.74 10.48
N GLY A 831 2.89 65.62 10.45
CA GLY A 831 2.35 64.95 9.26
C GLY A 831 2.59 63.43 9.29
N TRP A 832 1.59 62.63 9.67
CA TRP A 832 1.77 61.18 9.88
C TRP A 832 1.37 60.32 8.66
N ARG A 833 2.32 59.47 8.24
CA ARG A 833 2.19 58.03 7.92
C ARG A 833 0.96 57.57 7.08
N GLY A 834 1.12 56.90 5.93
CA GLY A 834 2.33 56.49 5.22
C GLY A 834 2.14 55.17 4.46
N THR A 835 2.13 55.22 3.13
CA THR A 835 1.98 54.08 2.21
C THR A 835 3.24 53.92 1.36
N THR A 836 3.76 52.69 1.24
CA THR A 836 4.76 52.17 0.25
C THR A 836 4.92 50.66 0.54
N GLN A 837 5.13 49.72 -0.37
CA GLN A 837 5.50 49.66 -1.79
C GLN A 837 6.99 49.93 -2.15
N ALA A 838 7.74 48.82 -2.29
CA ALA A 838 8.87 48.52 -3.17
C ALA A 838 10.15 49.41 -3.22
N VAL A 839 11.32 48.78 -3.33
CA VAL A 839 12.11 48.65 -4.60
C VAL A 839 13.42 47.86 -4.38
N SER A 840 13.81 47.13 -5.43
CA SER A 840 15.07 46.42 -5.76
C SER A 840 16.36 46.62 -4.95
N GLN A 841 17.17 45.56 -4.93
CA GLN A 841 18.51 45.60 -5.54
C GLN A 841 18.84 44.29 -6.29
N ARG A 842 19.63 44.40 -7.37
CA ARG A 842 20.10 43.30 -8.23
C ARG A 842 21.61 43.47 -8.43
N MET A 843 22.38 42.39 -8.27
CA MET A 843 23.76 42.28 -8.78
C MET A 843 24.07 40.82 -9.16
N ASP A 844 25.18 40.60 -9.88
CA ASP A 844 25.22 39.65 -10.98
C ASP A 844 26.61 39.01 -11.23
N ILE A 845 26.68 38.03 -12.13
CA ILE A 845 27.86 37.69 -12.97
C ILE A 845 29.07 36.90 -12.37
N THR A 846 29.01 35.56 -12.57
CA THR A 846 30.06 34.66 -13.15
C THR A 846 31.25 34.04 -12.36
N LYS A 847 31.57 32.79 -12.80
CA LYS A 847 32.90 32.09 -12.88
C LYS A 847 33.58 31.61 -11.56
N SER A 848 34.35 30.51 -11.51
CA SER A 848 34.58 29.38 -12.47
C SER A 848 35.48 28.25 -11.89
N VAL A 849 35.33 27.01 -12.39
CA VAL A 849 36.31 25.87 -12.38
C VAL A 849 36.61 25.16 -11.04
N GLY A 850 36.66 23.81 -11.04
CA GLY A 850 37.13 23.00 -9.89
C GLY A 850 36.80 21.49 -9.87
N LEU A 851 37.42 20.68 -10.75
CA LEU A 851 37.57 19.20 -10.66
C LEU A 851 39.10 18.87 -10.65
N PRO A 852 39.60 17.63 -10.41
CA PRO A 852 38.95 16.33 -10.10
C PRO A 852 38.72 16.12 -8.56
N HIS A 853 38.61 14.95 -7.90
CA HIS A 853 38.90 13.50 -8.13
C HIS A 853 37.70 12.64 -7.61
N CYS A 854 37.48 11.33 -7.89
CA CYS A 854 38.26 10.14 -8.34
C CYS A 854 38.91 9.26 -7.23
N SER A 855 38.47 7.99 -7.18
CA SER A 855 38.98 6.83 -6.39
C SER A 855 38.79 6.84 -4.85
N GLY A 856 38.48 5.73 -4.18
CA GLY A 856 38.04 4.40 -4.65
C GLY A 856 38.17 3.25 -3.61
N SER A 857 37.46 2.13 -3.86
CA SER A 857 37.67 0.76 -3.34
C SER A 857 37.39 0.36 -1.86
N SER A 858 36.41 -0.55 -1.72
CA SER A 858 36.42 -1.85 -1.00
C SER A 858 36.66 -2.01 0.52
N TYR A 859 35.87 -2.93 1.11
CA TYR A 859 35.94 -3.54 2.45
C TYR A 859 35.65 -2.60 3.64
N CYS A 860 34.94 -3.02 4.68
CA CYS A 860 34.45 -4.38 5.01
C CYS A 860 33.04 -4.70 4.48
#